data_AF-A0A2V8RK30-F1
#
_entry.id   AF-A0A2V8RK30-F1
#
_cell.length_a   1.000
_cell.length_b   1.000
_cell.length_c   1.000
_cell.angle_alpha   90.00
_cell.angle_beta   90.00
_cell.angle_gamma   90.00
#
_symmetry.space_group_name_H-M   'P 1'
#
loop_
_entity.id
_entity.type
_entity.pdbx_description
1 polymer ?
#
loop_
_entity_poly.entity_id
_entity_poly.type
_entity_poly.pdbx_seq_one_letter_code
_entity_poly.pdbx_strand_id
1 'polypeptide(L)'
;MLAACAVAVISLLFLFAFGIGPETDPYHISAILALYTAGAFWFASREKLLAFTWTGAVLLFLTAAQICQSLLSVRFPWQASFLLFAAAGTAGALALRQLGKPDVERLLVVPLQRSATVGSIAAAAFLLALINWRGFEPASLFATHTFILAAVLLGLLILRHVPIFFTGFQMALTLGAILLTKSCLQRFEWYAYRPNAWLHPWALQVQGSVLGLICLAWIVTRAIARRRDPTRTDQIENERGWAARLVLERPFAFDHLLGGALVIGFVMLIAFGTASGISAELTNAARTPLVFNLAGFPHELIFGVGSLILLAILLAVMSANSRERSRGVFALGTLLVLWSVCPLLAGRFEAQYATASAGRWGVAIFLLGTSIAYAFGRKPSLTNSRGGLVITRAVLLFITLAPLIVLTISPIVDDINYVPALGPQAGLFRAMGSVALYGVPLILAVVALGIHAVRERSAPFAFAAGLLVNFTVTSVHIASAAQLNGSMNRVVLVNSLQLNAIAAAGVALVWMATRGTWMRSDLPLPLGEGRGVGLATEPNIKAHSSQPSRLVRERLLLSCQKGIAISFVVLFIVPIGLHLIALPYRAGAATFVAGSFNGWLAVLLTVSVAIVFDKLFWKPLSVAAFAASLLAIGALGAFGIARFGVAKWAGLHVLLAAVILIAWVLFLARDLPKFFHDEERKLISRTWARIGLSLADDWEWDSVLFATAVGASAVLLALRGPFNVPFFMPRGFSSIFRFQSGCLSIRANSSPASAHSSKQTSSR
;
A
#
# COMPACT_ATOMS: atom_id res chain seq x y z
N MET A 1 -38.37 -46.33 47.60
CA MET A 1 -37.58 -45.28 46.91
C MET A 1 -36.42 -44.78 47.78
N LEU A 2 -36.68 -44.25 49.00
CA LEU A 2 -35.63 -43.81 49.93
C LEU A 2 -34.54 -44.86 50.21
N ALA A 3 -34.92 -46.12 50.45
CA ALA A 3 -33.95 -47.21 50.66
C ALA A 3 -33.05 -47.46 49.43
N ALA A 4 -33.62 -47.43 48.21
CA ALA A 4 -32.87 -47.60 46.97
C ALA A 4 -31.91 -46.42 46.70
N CYS A 5 -32.34 -45.18 47.01
CA CYS A 5 -31.46 -44.00 46.94
C CYS A 5 -30.33 -44.08 47.98
N ALA A 6 -30.61 -44.51 49.21
CA ALA A 6 -29.59 -44.68 50.24
C ALA A 6 -28.55 -45.74 49.85
N VAL A 7 -28.98 -46.89 49.31
CA VAL A 7 -28.09 -47.93 48.80
C VAL A 7 -27.25 -47.40 47.63
N ALA A 8 -27.84 -46.67 46.69
CA ALA A 8 -27.10 -46.08 45.57
C ALA A 8 -26.06 -45.04 46.03
N VAL A 9 -26.39 -44.20 47.01
CA VAL A 9 -25.45 -43.22 47.59
C VAL A 9 -24.31 -43.92 48.31
N ILE A 10 -24.60 -44.93 49.14
CA ILE A 10 -23.57 -45.72 49.84
C ILE A 10 -22.67 -46.44 48.83
N SER A 11 -23.25 -47.07 47.80
CA SER A 11 -22.50 -47.74 46.73
C SER A 11 -21.60 -46.77 45.97
N LEU A 12 -22.08 -45.57 45.65
CA LEU A 12 -21.28 -44.51 45.02
C LEU A 12 -20.16 -44.02 45.93
N LEU A 13 -20.41 -43.85 47.24
CA LEU A 13 -19.37 -43.46 48.19
C LEU A 13 -18.25 -44.51 48.27
N PHE A 14 -18.60 -45.81 48.28
CA PHE A 14 -17.61 -46.88 48.21
C PHE A 14 -16.83 -46.89 46.88
N LEU A 15 -17.52 -46.68 45.75
CA LEU A 15 -16.87 -46.55 44.43
C LEU A 15 -15.89 -45.37 44.38
N PHE A 16 -16.25 -44.22 44.96
CA PHE A 16 -15.38 -43.06 45.05
C PHE A 16 -14.18 -43.27 45.97
N ALA A 17 -14.39 -43.91 47.13
CA ALA A 17 -13.34 -44.11 48.13
C ALA A 17 -12.29 -45.14 47.69
N PHE A 18 -12.69 -46.17 46.93
CA PHE A 18 -11.82 -47.31 46.64
C PHE A 18 -11.58 -47.58 45.15
N GLY A 19 -12.36 -46.96 44.26
CA GLY A 19 -12.42 -47.35 42.86
C GLY A 19 -11.86 -46.36 41.84
N ILE A 20 -11.80 -45.07 42.14
CA ILE A 20 -11.40 -44.06 41.15
C ILE A 20 -9.89 -43.85 41.17
N GLY A 21 -9.24 -43.98 40.01
CA GLY A 21 -7.81 -43.65 39.84
C GLY A 21 -6.81 -44.79 39.55
N PRO A 22 -7.07 -46.10 39.76
CA PRO A 22 -6.12 -47.13 39.34
C PRO A 22 -6.03 -47.22 37.81
N GLU A 23 -4.81 -47.41 37.28
CA GLU A 23 -4.52 -47.42 35.83
C GLU A 23 -5.17 -48.58 35.09
N THR A 24 -5.38 -49.69 35.80
CA THR A 24 -6.22 -50.79 35.34
C THR A 24 -7.58 -50.60 35.99
N ASP A 25 -8.68 -50.79 35.25
CA ASP A 25 -10.05 -50.86 35.80
C ASP A 25 -10.44 -52.34 35.96
N PRO A 26 -9.81 -53.09 36.89
CA PRO A 26 -10.02 -54.52 37.02
C PRO A 26 -11.44 -54.86 37.47
N TYR A 27 -12.18 -53.88 38.01
CA TYR A 27 -13.53 -54.07 38.55
C TYR A 27 -14.63 -53.50 37.65
N HIS A 28 -14.31 -53.10 36.42
CA HIS A 28 -15.27 -52.54 35.45
C HIS A 28 -16.14 -51.42 36.04
N ILE A 29 -15.52 -50.53 36.83
CA ILE A 29 -16.14 -49.42 37.55
C ILE A 29 -16.85 -48.48 36.57
N SER A 30 -16.28 -48.30 35.39
CA SER A 30 -16.90 -47.56 34.29
C SER A 30 -18.28 -48.11 33.90
N ALA A 31 -18.45 -49.43 33.80
CA ALA A 31 -19.73 -50.06 33.47
C ALA A 31 -20.76 -49.88 34.61
N ILE A 32 -20.31 -49.96 35.86
CA ILE A 32 -21.18 -49.74 37.03
C ILE A 32 -21.68 -48.29 37.06
N LEU A 33 -20.80 -47.31 36.85
CA LEU A 33 -21.17 -45.90 36.76
C LEU A 33 -22.11 -45.62 35.57
N ALA A 34 -21.89 -46.26 34.43
CA ALA A 34 -22.79 -46.17 33.27
C ALA A 34 -24.19 -46.71 33.59
N LEU A 35 -24.29 -47.82 34.34
CA LEU A 35 -25.55 -48.39 34.78
C LEU A 35 -26.29 -47.44 35.73
N TYR A 36 -25.59 -46.87 36.72
CA TYR A 36 -26.17 -45.87 37.62
C TYR A 36 -26.61 -44.60 36.88
N THR A 37 -25.86 -44.19 35.86
CA THR A 37 -26.22 -43.08 34.97
C THR A 37 -27.54 -43.36 34.24
N ALA A 38 -27.67 -44.55 33.63
CA ALA A 38 -28.89 -44.97 32.95
C ALA A 38 -30.08 -45.05 33.91
N GLY A 39 -29.86 -45.60 35.12
CA GLY A 39 -30.86 -45.65 36.17
C GLY A 39 -31.34 -44.26 36.60
N ALA A 40 -30.42 -43.31 36.79
CA ALA A 40 -30.75 -41.93 37.15
C ALA A 40 -31.61 -41.24 36.08
N PHE A 41 -31.26 -41.38 34.79
CA PHE A 41 -32.09 -40.84 33.70
C PHE A 41 -33.45 -41.53 33.58
N TRP A 42 -33.51 -42.84 33.79
CA TRP A 42 -34.78 -43.58 33.82
C TRP A 42 -35.70 -43.08 34.93
N PHE A 43 -35.18 -42.93 36.16
CA PHE A 43 -35.94 -42.37 37.28
C PHE A 43 -36.36 -40.93 37.03
N ALA A 44 -35.47 -40.09 36.48
CA ALA A 44 -35.81 -38.72 36.12
C ALA A 44 -36.98 -38.66 35.11
N SER A 45 -36.98 -39.56 34.11
CA SER A 45 -38.05 -39.65 33.13
C SER A 45 -39.37 -40.14 33.72
N ARG A 46 -39.33 -41.11 34.65
CA ARG A 46 -40.53 -41.71 35.24
C ARG A 46 -41.18 -40.80 36.29
N GLU A 47 -40.37 -40.27 37.20
CA GLU A 47 -40.81 -39.50 38.37
C GLU A 47 -40.90 -37.99 38.10
N LYS A 48 -40.50 -37.54 36.91
CA LYS A 48 -40.51 -36.13 36.50
C LYS A 48 -39.68 -35.20 37.42
N LEU A 49 -38.63 -35.73 38.03
CA LEU A 49 -37.76 -35.01 38.97
C LEU A 49 -36.46 -34.54 38.29
N LEU A 50 -36.30 -33.22 38.16
CA LEU A 50 -35.13 -32.59 37.52
C LEU A 50 -33.79 -32.93 38.22
N ALA A 51 -33.81 -33.13 39.54
CA ALA A 51 -32.61 -33.41 40.34
C ALA A 51 -31.89 -34.69 39.86
N PHE A 52 -32.65 -35.75 39.55
CA PHE A 52 -32.07 -37.01 39.06
C PHE A 52 -31.41 -36.87 37.69
N THR A 53 -31.87 -35.94 36.84
CA THR A 53 -31.20 -35.64 35.57
C THR A 53 -29.81 -35.03 35.79
N TRP A 54 -29.66 -34.12 36.75
CA TRP A 54 -28.38 -33.53 37.11
C TRP A 54 -27.44 -34.56 37.74
N THR A 55 -27.96 -35.40 38.64
CA THR A 55 -27.20 -36.53 39.18
C THR A 55 -26.74 -37.47 38.07
N GLY A 56 -27.63 -37.83 37.14
CA GLY A 56 -27.29 -38.62 35.96
C GLY A 56 -26.20 -37.97 35.11
N ALA A 57 -26.24 -36.65 34.89
CA ALA A 57 -25.19 -35.94 34.17
C ALA A 57 -23.82 -35.97 34.89
N VAL A 58 -23.79 -35.81 36.22
CA VAL A 58 -22.55 -35.93 37.01
C VAL A 58 -21.99 -37.35 36.90
N LEU A 59 -22.84 -38.36 37.04
CA LEU A 59 -22.46 -39.76 36.89
C LEU A 59 -21.97 -40.08 35.47
N LEU A 60 -22.60 -39.49 34.45
CA LEU A 60 -22.16 -39.62 33.05
C LEU A 60 -20.76 -39.03 32.85
N PHE A 61 -20.46 -37.89 33.46
CA PHE A 61 -19.12 -37.30 33.41
C PHE A 61 -18.08 -38.18 34.09
N LEU A 62 -18.37 -38.72 35.28
CA LEU A 62 -17.47 -39.63 36.00
C LEU A 62 -17.26 -40.94 35.23
N THR A 63 -18.32 -41.45 34.60
CA THR A 63 -18.24 -42.61 33.70
C THR A 63 -17.28 -42.31 32.55
N ALA A 64 -17.43 -41.17 31.87
CA ALA A 64 -16.55 -40.76 30.79
C ALA A 64 -15.09 -40.57 31.26
N ALA A 65 -14.90 -40.03 32.48
CA ALA A 65 -13.60 -39.88 33.10
C ALA A 65 -12.90 -41.22 33.34
N GLN A 66 -13.62 -42.18 33.92
CA GLN A 66 -13.10 -43.52 34.15
C GLN A 66 -12.79 -44.22 32.82
N ILE A 67 -13.68 -44.19 31.83
CA ILE A 67 -13.45 -44.81 30.50
C ILE A 67 -12.18 -44.25 29.84
N CYS A 68 -11.98 -42.92 29.87
CA CYS A 68 -10.82 -42.29 29.24
C CYS A 68 -9.52 -42.62 29.98
N GLN A 69 -9.58 -42.75 31.31
CA GLN A 69 -8.43 -43.07 32.14
C GLN A 69 -8.04 -44.55 32.04
N SER A 70 -9.00 -45.47 32.17
CA SER A 70 -8.72 -46.89 32.36
C SER A 70 -8.81 -47.74 31.09
N LEU A 71 -9.78 -47.46 30.22
CA LEU A 71 -10.06 -48.31 29.06
C LEU A 71 -9.29 -47.87 27.82
N LEU A 72 -9.26 -46.55 27.58
CA LEU A 72 -8.63 -45.97 26.39
C LEU A 72 -7.18 -45.53 26.63
N SER A 73 -6.73 -45.52 27.88
CA SER A 73 -5.38 -45.08 28.31
C SER A 73 -4.91 -43.81 27.58
N VAL A 74 -5.82 -42.84 27.43
CA VAL A 74 -5.57 -41.65 26.59
C VAL A 74 -4.54 -40.77 27.26
N ARG A 75 -3.54 -40.31 26.49
CA ARG A 75 -2.47 -39.41 26.96
C ARG A 75 -2.97 -38.12 27.64
N PHE A 76 -4.21 -37.71 27.40
CA PHE A 76 -4.86 -36.52 27.95
C PHE A 76 -6.27 -36.88 28.47
N PRO A 77 -6.37 -37.58 29.60
CA PRO A 77 -7.61 -38.22 30.02
C PRO A 77 -8.70 -37.19 30.29
N TRP A 78 -8.40 -36.10 31.01
CA TRP A 78 -9.38 -35.07 31.35
C TRP A 78 -10.00 -34.38 30.14
N GLN A 79 -9.19 -33.99 29.15
CA GLN A 79 -9.69 -33.37 27.92
C GLN A 79 -10.61 -34.32 27.15
N ALA A 80 -10.19 -35.58 26.98
CA ALA A 80 -10.98 -36.60 26.31
C ALA A 80 -12.29 -36.88 27.07
N SER A 81 -12.26 -36.88 28.40
CA SER A 81 -13.42 -37.07 29.27
C SER A 81 -14.47 -35.98 29.08
N PHE A 82 -14.06 -34.72 29.07
CA PHE A 82 -14.98 -33.59 28.81
C PHE A 82 -15.58 -33.66 27.40
N LEU A 83 -14.81 -34.08 26.39
CA LEU A 83 -15.30 -34.25 25.03
C LEU A 83 -16.29 -35.41 24.91
N LEU A 84 -15.97 -36.57 25.49
CA LEU A 84 -16.84 -37.73 25.50
C LEU A 84 -18.15 -37.44 26.25
N PHE A 85 -18.05 -36.77 27.40
CA PHE A 85 -19.21 -36.29 28.16
C PHE A 85 -20.08 -35.34 27.33
N ALA A 86 -19.48 -34.35 26.68
CA ALA A 86 -20.22 -33.40 25.86
C ALA A 86 -20.83 -34.06 24.61
N ALA A 87 -20.15 -35.02 24.00
CA ALA A 87 -20.66 -35.81 22.88
C ALA A 87 -21.85 -36.68 23.29
N ALA A 88 -21.73 -37.43 24.39
CA ALA A 88 -22.81 -38.24 24.93
C ALA A 88 -24.02 -37.38 25.33
N GLY A 89 -23.79 -36.25 26.00
CA GLY A 89 -24.85 -35.31 26.38
C GLY A 89 -25.58 -34.71 25.17
N THR A 90 -24.84 -34.35 24.11
CA THR A 90 -25.42 -33.79 22.88
C THR A 90 -26.19 -34.84 22.09
N ALA A 91 -25.63 -36.04 21.93
CA ALA A 91 -26.29 -37.15 21.24
C ALA A 91 -27.56 -37.59 21.99
N GLY A 92 -27.50 -37.72 23.31
CA GLY A 92 -28.66 -38.00 24.15
C GLY A 92 -29.75 -36.94 24.03
N ALA A 93 -29.37 -35.66 24.08
CA ALA A 93 -30.33 -34.55 23.89
C ALA A 93 -30.97 -34.54 22.49
N LEU A 94 -30.20 -34.84 21.43
CA LEU A 94 -30.73 -34.95 20.06
C LEU A 94 -31.70 -36.14 19.91
N ALA A 95 -31.33 -37.31 20.43
CA ALA A 95 -32.17 -38.50 20.40
C ALA A 95 -33.49 -38.28 21.17
N LEU A 96 -33.42 -37.67 22.36
CA LEU A 96 -34.60 -37.38 23.16
C LEU A 96 -35.50 -36.31 22.55
N ARG A 97 -34.93 -35.34 21.82
CA ARG A 97 -35.72 -34.34 21.08
C ARG A 97 -36.57 -34.95 19.97
N GLN A 98 -36.09 -36.02 19.32
CA GLN A 98 -36.87 -36.72 18.28
C GLN A 98 -38.16 -37.35 18.81
N LEU A 99 -38.27 -37.58 20.13
CA LEU A 99 -39.49 -38.11 20.75
C LEU A 99 -40.62 -37.07 20.84
N GLY A 100 -40.34 -35.78 20.65
CA GLY A 100 -41.36 -34.72 20.51
C GLY A 100 -42.23 -34.44 21.75
N LYS A 101 -41.93 -35.03 22.92
CA LYS A 101 -42.71 -34.83 24.15
C LYS A 101 -42.22 -33.60 24.92
N PRO A 102 -43.08 -32.61 25.23
CA PRO A 102 -42.66 -31.37 25.92
C PRO A 102 -42.12 -31.64 27.33
N ASP A 103 -42.64 -32.66 28.02
CA ASP A 103 -42.15 -33.08 29.34
C ASP A 103 -40.69 -33.58 29.26
N VAL A 104 -40.37 -34.38 28.23
CA VAL A 104 -39.01 -34.92 28.00
C VAL A 104 -38.04 -33.79 27.67
N GLU A 105 -38.50 -32.80 26.91
CA GLU A 105 -37.70 -31.63 26.56
C GLU A 105 -37.27 -30.84 27.80
N ARG A 106 -38.23 -30.51 28.68
CA ARG A 106 -37.94 -29.74 29.90
C ARG A 106 -37.10 -30.53 30.90
N LEU A 107 -37.39 -31.82 31.08
CA LEU A 107 -36.78 -32.64 32.14
C LEU A 107 -35.40 -33.17 31.79
N LEU A 108 -35.20 -33.60 30.53
CA LEU A 108 -33.98 -34.29 30.11
C LEU A 108 -33.16 -33.48 29.09
N VAL A 109 -33.79 -32.94 28.05
CA VAL A 109 -33.07 -32.25 26.96
C VAL A 109 -32.37 -31.00 27.48
N VAL A 110 -33.06 -30.15 28.26
CA VAL A 110 -32.48 -28.90 28.77
C VAL A 110 -31.27 -29.13 29.69
N PRO A 111 -31.32 -30.02 30.71
CA PRO A 111 -30.14 -30.30 31.53
C PRO A 111 -29.01 -30.97 30.77
N LEU A 112 -29.29 -31.96 29.91
CA LEU A 112 -28.26 -32.62 29.09
C LEU A 112 -27.57 -31.63 28.15
N GLN A 113 -28.34 -30.73 27.55
CA GLN A 113 -27.81 -29.64 26.74
C GLN A 113 -26.92 -28.71 27.56
N ARG A 114 -27.34 -28.26 28.75
CA ARG A 114 -26.50 -27.40 29.62
C ARG A 114 -25.21 -28.11 30.03
N SER A 115 -25.30 -29.37 30.42
CA SER A 115 -24.16 -30.22 30.73
C SER A 115 -23.20 -30.34 29.54
N ALA A 116 -23.71 -30.59 28.34
CA ALA A 116 -22.90 -30.63 27.12
C ALA A 116 -22.26 -29.28 26.81
N THR A 117 -22.93 -28.15 27.07
CA THR A 117 -22.31 -26.82 26.90
C THR A 117 -21.15 -26.61 27.87
N VAL A 118 -21.31 -26.94 29.15
CA VAL A 118 -20.24 -26.84 30.16
C VAL A 118 -19.07 -27.76 29.78
N GLY A 119 -19.37 -29.01 29.40
CA GLY A 119 -18.37 -29.97 28.94
C GLY A 119 -17.61 -29.48 27.71
N SER A 120 -18.28 -28.88 26.73
CA SER A 120 -17.64 -28.33 25.53
C SER A 120 -16.74 -27.12 25.83
N ILE A 121 -17.13 -26.25 26.76
CA ILE A 121 -16.33 -25.08 27.18
C ILE A 121 -15.08 -25.55 27.94
N ALA A 122 -15.25 -26.48 28.88
CA ALA A 122 -14.13 -27.06 29.61
C ALA A 122 -13.17 -27.79 28.65
N ALA A 123 -13.69 -28.60 27.73
CA ALA A 123 -12.90 -29.28 26.71
C ALA A 123 -12.10 -28.29 25.85
N ALA A 124 -12.72 -27.19 25.41
CA ALA A 124 -12.04 -26.15 24.63
C ALA A 124 -10.93 -25.46 25.44
N ALA A 125 -11.18 -25.14 26.71
CA ALA A 125 -10.20 -24.52 27.60
C ALA A 125 -8.98 -25.43 27.84
N PHE A 126 -9.22 -26.72 28.13
CA PHE A 126 -8.15 -27.71 28.27
C PHE A 126 -7.37 -27.89 26.96
N LEU A 127 -8.07 -27.93 25.82
CA LEU A 127 -7.44 -28.05 24.50
C LEU A 127 -6.49 -26.87 24.23
N LEU A 128 -6.94 -25.64 24.50
CA LEU A 128 -6.11 -24.43 24.35
C LEU A 128 -4.93 -24.41 25.33
N ALA A 129 -5.15 -24.78 26.58
CA ALA A 129 -4.08 -24.86 27.58
C ALA A 129 -3.02 -25.89 27.19
N LEU A 130 -3.42 -27.05 26.68
CA LEU A 130 -2.52 -28.10 26.23
C LEU A 130 -1.72 -27.70 24.98
N ILE A 131 -2.37 -27.04 24.00
CA ILE A 131 -1.68 -26.49 22.82
C ILE A 131 -0.63 -25.47 23.25
N ASN A 132 -0.97 -24.59 24.20
CA ASN A 132 -0.05 -23.57 24.70
C ASN A 132 1.14 -24.18 25.46
N TRP A 133 0.90 -25.22 26.26
CA TRP A 133 1.94 -25.83 27.10
C TRP A 133 2.88 -26.77 26.36
N ARG A 134 2.35 -27.66 25.51
CA ARG A 134 3.14 -28.74 24.87
C ARG A 134 3.60 -28.40 23.46
N GLY A 135 3.27 -27.22 22.96
CA GLY A 135 3.27 -26.98 21.53
C GLY A 135 2.26 -27.90 20.83
N PHE A 136 2.11 -27.76 19.53
CA PHE A 136 1.11 -28.49 18.74
C PHE A 136 1.42 -29.99 18.55
N GLU A 137 1.81 -30.74 19.59
CA GLU A 137 2.24 -32.14 19.50
C GLU A 137 1.60 -33.05 20.58
N PRO A 138 1.10 -34.24 20.20
CA PRO A 138 0.92 -34.77 18.84
C PRO A 138 -0.26 -34.11 18.10
N ALA A 139 -0.02 -33.59 16.89
CA ALA A 139 -1.00 -32.82 16.13
C ALA A 139 -2.23 -33.63 15.71
N SER A 140 -2.05 -34.92 15.39
CA SER A 140 -3.14 -35.84 15.01
C SER A 140 -4.21 -35.95 16.09
N LEU A 141 -3.80 -36.13 17.34
CA LEU A 141 -4.69 -36.29 18.49
C LEU A 141 -5.42 -34.98 18.79
N PHE A 142 -4.74 -33.83 18.73
CA PHE A 142 -5.44 -32.56 18.87
C PHE A 142 -6.42 -32.29 17.73
N ALA A 143 -6.10 -32.74 16.50
CA ALA A 143 -7.01 -32.64 15.35
C ALA A 143 -8.29 -33.48 15.59
N THR A 144 -8.17 -34.73 16.03
CA THR A 144 -9.35 -35.56 16.33
C THR A 144 -10.20 -34.96 17.44
N HIS A 145 -9.58 -34.50 18.53
CA HIS A 145 -10.27 -33.84 19.64
C HIS A 145 -11.01 -32.57 19.21
N THR A 146 -10.41 -31.74 18.35
CA THR A 146 -11.05 -30.52 17.81
C THR A 146 -12.19 -30.83 16.84
N PHE A 147 -12.09 -31.88 16.02
CA PHE A 147 -13.22 -32.32 15.18
C PHE A 147 -14.39 -32.87 15.99
N ILE A 148 -14.11 -33.63 17.07
CA ILE A 148 -15.16 -34.07 18.01
C ILE A 148 -15.83 -32.85 18.64
N LEU A 149 -15.04 -31.87 19.11
CA LEU A 149 -15.57 -30.61 19.63
C LEU A 149 -16.44 -29.88 18.60
N ALA A 150 -16.01 -29.83 17.34
CA ALA A 150 -16.79 -29.23 16.26
C ALA A 150 -18.13 -29.97 16.06
N ALA A 151 -18.14 -31.31 16.06
CA ALA A 151 -19.37 -32.10 15.97
C ALA A 151 -20.31 -31.86 17.15
N VAL A 152 -19.78 -31.78 18.37
CA VAL A 152 -20.54 -31.43 19.59
C VAL A 152 -21.17 -30.05 19.45
N LEU A 153 -20.41 -29.05 19.03
CA LEU A 153 -20.90 -27.68 18.85
C LEU A 153 -21.94 -27.58 17.74
N LEU A 154 -21.81 -28.38 16.67
CA LEU A 154 -22.83 -28.50 15.62
C LEU A 154 -24.12 -29.13 16.17
N GLY A 155 -24.03 -30.18 16.99
CA GLY A 155 -25.20 -30.77 17.64
C GLY A 155 -25.89 -29.79 18.61
N LEU A 156 -25.10 -29.07 19.42
CA LEU A 156 -25.61 -28.00 20.29
C LEU A 156 -26.23 -26.85 19.51
N LEU A 157 -25.71 -26.54 18.32
CA LEU A 157 -26.29 -25.59 17.41
C LEU A 157 -27.67 -26.05 16.92
N ILE A 158 -27.80 -27.30 16.48
CA ILE A 158 -29.09 -27.89 16.07
C ILE A 158 -30.09 -27.87 17.23
N LEU A 159 -29.63 -28.07 18.47
CA LEU A 159 -30.47 -28.05 19.67
C LEU A 159 -30.96 -26.66 20.05
N ARG A 160 -30.07 -25.65 20.15
CA ARG A 160 -30.42 -24.33 20.70
C ARG A 160 -30.72 -23.27 19.66
N HIS A 161 -30.31 -23.47 18.40
CA HIS A 161 -30.32 -22.46 17.34
C HIS A 161 -29.59 -21.16 17.73
N VAL A 162 -28.62 -21.25 18.66
CA VAL A 162 -27.89 -20.08 19.16
C VAL A 162 -26.65 -19.83 18.32
N PRO A 163 -26.46 -18.60 17.82
CA PRO A 163 -25.43 -18.33 16.84
C PRO A 163 -24.00 -18.32 17.43
N ILE A 164 -23.85 -18.32 18.75
CA ILE A 164 -22.57 -18.54 19.44
C ILE A 164 -22.02 -19.94 19.12
N PHE A 165 -22.87 -20.98 19.14
CA PHE A 165 -22.44 -22.35 18.83
C PHE A 165 -22.03 -22.50 17.37
N PHE A 166 -22.67 -21.78 16.46
CA PHE A 166 -22.23 -21.77 15.06
C PHE A 166 -20.84 -21.18 14.89
N THR A 167 -20.53 -20.06 15.54
CA THR A 167 -19.16 -19.51 15.54
C THR A 167 -18.17 -20.43 16.22
N GLY A 168 -18.53 -21.02 17.37
CA GLY A 168 -17.69 -22.00 18.05
C GLY A 168 -17.39 -23.22 17.17
N PHE A 169 -18.40 -23.74 16.47
CA PHE A 169 -18.26 -24.82 15.50
C PHE A 169 -17.30 -24.44 14.37
N GLN A 170 -17.46 -23.26 13.76
CA GLN A 170 -16.55 -22.77 12.72
C GLN A 170 -15.11 -22.64 13.23
N MET A 171 -14.91 -22.12 14.45
CA MET A 171 -13.60 -22.02 15.08
C MET A 171 -12.98 -23.39 15.35
N ALA A 172 -13.75 -24.33 15.92
CA ALA A 172 -13.28 -25.68 16.19
C ALA A 172 -12.94 -26.45 14.91
N LEU A 173 -13.77 -26.33 13.86
CA LEU A 173 -13.53 -26.96 12.57
C LEU A 173 -12.25 -26.42 11.90
N THR A 174 -12.05 -25.11 11.93
CA THR A 174 -10.85 -24.50 11.32
C THR A 174 -9.59 -24.81 12.10
N LEU A 175 -9.64 -24.80 13.44
CA LEU A 175 -8.53 -25.27 14.27
C LEU A 175 -8.21 -26.74 14.00
N GLY A 176 -9.23 -27.59 13.89
CA GLY A 176 -9.07 -29.01 13.54
C GLY A 176 -8.45 -29.21 12.16
N ALA A 177 -8.84 -28.40 11.17
CA ALA A 177 -8.24 -28.43 9.84
C ALA A 177 -6.76 -27.99 9.85
N ILE A 178 -6.39 -26.99 10.64
CA ILE A 178 -4.98 -26.56 10.81
C ILE A 178 -4.16 -27.69 11.43
N LEU A 179 -4.66 -28.30 12.51
CA LEU A 179 -4.01 -29.40 13.21
C LEU A 179 -3.90 -30.65 12.34
N LEU A 180 -4.93 -30.98 11.57
CA LEU A 180 -4.94 -32.08 10.62
C LEU A 180 -3.91 -31.85 9.53
N THR A 181 -3.88 -30.64 8.95
CA THR A 181 -2.88 -30.26 7.94
C THR A 181 -1.47 -30.40 8.50
N LYS A 182 -1.22 -29.90 9.72
CA LYS A 182 0.05 -30.11 10.42
C LYS A 182 0.37 -31.60 10.57
N SER A 183 -0.58 -32.41 11.01
CA SER A 183 -0.38 -33.85 11.18
C SER A 183 -0.09 -34.59 9.87
N CYS A 184 -0.70 -34.18 8.76
CA CYS A 184 -0.41 -34.72 7.44
C CYS A 184 1.00 -34.31 6.99
N LEU A 185 1.39 -33.05 7.22
CA LEU A 185 2.71 -32.54 6.89
C LEU A 185 3.83 -33.23 7.68
N GLN A 186 3.57 -33.59 8.94
CA GLN A 186 4.50 -34.36 9.79
C GLN A 186 4.84 -35.75 9.22
N ARG A 187 4.06 -36.29 8.28
CA ARG A 187 4.39 -37.55 7.60
C ARG A 187 5.46 -37.41 6.52
N PHE A 188 5.76 -36.19 6.09
CA PHE A 188 6.83 -35.95 5.12
C PHE A 188 8.17 -35.80 5.83
N GLU A 189 9.21 -36.46 5.30
CA GLU A 189 10.54 -36.50 5.89
C GLU A 189 11.12 -35.10 6.14
N TRP A 190 10.96 -34.17 5.20
CA TRP A 190 11.48 -32.80 5.33
C TRP A 190 10.89 -32.02 6.52
N TYR A 191 9.68 -32.38 6.96
CA TYR A 191 8.99 -31.73 8.07
C TYR A 191 9.47 -32.29 9.43
N ALA A 192 9.74 -33.59 9.50
CA ALA A 192 10.07 -34.28 10.74
C ALA A 192 11.42 -33.84 11.35
N TYR A 193 12.42 -33.52 10.51
CA TYR A 193 13.79 -33.26 10.97
C TYR A 193 14.11 -31.79 11.25
N ARG A 194 13.20 -30.84 10.99
CA ARG A 194 13.54 -29.41 11.06
C ARG A 194 12.79 -28.68 12.17
N PRO A 195 13.50 -27.99 13.09
CA PRO A 195 12.85 -27.08 14.02
C PRO A 195 12.14 -25.99 13.20
N ASN A 196 10.91 -25.65 13.59
CA ASN A 196 10.07 -24.66 12.90
C ASN A 196 9.59 -25.05 11.49
N ALA A 197 9.51 -26.33 11.14
CA ALA A 197 8.95 -26.79 9.85
C ALA A 197 7.53 -26.25 9.55
N TRP A 198 6.77 -25.82 10.57
CA TRP A 198 5.47 -25.18 10.41
C TRP A 198 5.53 -23.80 9.73
N LEU A 199 6.66 -23.09 9.83
CA LEU A 199 6.93 -21.82 9.13
C LEU A 199 7.50 -22.02 7.73
N HIS A 200 7.69 -23.26 7.30
CA HIS A 200 8.14 -23.53 5.93
C HIS A 200 7.15 -22.92 4.93
N PRO A 201 7.59 -22.20 3.89
CA PRO A 201 6.70 -21.54 2.93
C PRO A 201 5.63 -22.48 2.35
N TRP A 202 6.00 -23.71 2.00
CA TRP A 202 5.04 -24.72 1.54
C TRP A 202 4.00 -25.10 2.60
N ALA A 203 4.39 -25.24 3.88
CA ALA A 203 3.45 -25.54 4.96
C ALA A 203 2.42 -24.41 5.10
N LEU A 204 2.88 -23.15 5.07
CA LEU A 204 2.00 -21.98 5.13
C LEU A 204 1.08 -21.88 3.92
N GLN A 205 1.57 -22.17 2.71
CA GLN A 205 0.77 -22.19 1.48
C GLN A 205 -0.31 -23.28 1.52
N VAL A 206 0.02 -24.49 1.99
CA VAL A 206 -0.93 -25.62 2.12
C VAL A 206 -1.97 -25.29 3.19
N GLN A 207 -1.56 -24.80 4.36
CA GLN A 207 -2.49 -24.36 5.41
C GLN A 207 -3.43 -23.26 4.92
N GLY A 208 -2.88 -22.23 4.26
CA GLY A 208 -3.68 -21.16 3.67
C GLY A 208 -4.68 -21.68 2.63
N SER A 209 -4.28 -22.67 1.82
CA SER A 209 -5.14 -23.27 0.80
C SER A 209 -6.29 -24.05 1.41
N VAL A 210 -6.01 -24.89 2.42
CA VAL A 210 -7.05 -25.64 3.16
C VAL A 210 -8.04 -24.69 3.83
N LEU A 211 -7.55 -23.65 4.50
CA LEU A 211 -8.41 -22.65 5.15
C LEU A 211 -9.23 -21.85 4.13
N GLY A 212 -8.64 -21.48 2.99
CA GLY A 212 -9.33 -20.82 1.90
C GLY A 212 -10.43 -21.68 1.28
N LEU A 213 -10.21 -23.00 1.12
CA LEU A 213 -11.22 -23.95 0.66
C LEU A 213 -12.37 -24.09 1.67
N ILE A 214 -12.09 -24.08 2.97
CA ILE A 214 -13.14 -24.06 4.00
C ILE A 214 -13.97 -22.78 3.91
N CYS A 215 -13.34 -21.61 3.75
CA CYS A 215 -14.07 -20.35 3.49
C CYS A 215 -14.96 -20.46 2.24
N LEU A 216 -14.45 -21.06 1.15
CA LEU A 216 -15.20 -21.24 -0.09
C LEU A 216 -16.39 -22.19 0.10
N ALA A 217 -16.20 -23.29 0.83
CA ALA A 217 -17.28 -24.22 1.19
C ALA A 217 -18.39 -23.52 1.99
N TRP A 218 -18.04 -22.62 2.91
CA TRP A 218 -19.03 -21.79 3.61
C TRP A 218 -19.81 -20.91 2.65
N ILE A 219 -19.13 -20.20 1.76
CA ILE A 219 -19.78 -19.32 0.77
C ILE A 219 -20.73 -20.11 -0.15
N VAL A 220 -20.30 -21.28 -0.63
CA VAL A 220 -21.15 -22.16 -1.45
C VAL A 220 -22.38 -22.61 -0.66
N THR A 221 -22.21 -22.98 0.61
CA THR A 221 -23.32 -23.36 1.49
C THR A 221 -24.32 -22.20 1.65
N ARG A 222 -23.84 -20.96 1.82
CA ARG A 222 -24.70 -19.77 1.87
C ARG A 222 -25.43 -19.53 0.55
N ALA A 223 -24.73 -19.65 -0.57
CA ALA A 223 -25.30 -19.44 -1.90
C ALA A 223 -26.40 -20.47 -2.21
N ILE A 224 -26.20 -21.74 -1.83
CA ILE A 224 -27.22 -22.80 -1.97
C ILE A 224 -28.41 -22.52 -1.05
N ALA A 225 -28.18 -22.10 0.19
CA ALA A 225 -29.24 -21.76 1.13
C ALA A 225 -30.13 -20.62 0.59
N ARG A 226 -29.55 -19.58 -0.03
CA ARG A 226 -30.30 -18.47 -0.64
C ARG A 226 -31.15 -18.88 -1.85
N ARG A 227 -30.66 -19.80 -2.69
CA ARG A 227 -31.38 -20.21 -3.90
C ARG A 227 -32.68 -20.96 -3.60
N ARG A 228 -32.83 -21.52 -2.40
CA ARG A 228 -34.01 -22.28 -2.00
C ARG A 228 -35.17 -21.41 -1.52
N ASP A 229 -35.01 -20.10 -1.43
CA ASP A 229 -35.94 -19.22 -0.72
C ASP A 229 -36.46 -18.04 -1.58
N PRO A 230 -37.46 -18.25 -2.47
CA PRO A 230 -38.17 -17.08 -3.00
C PRO A 230 -39.69 -17.07 -2.88
N THR A 231 -40.40 -18.21 -2.73
CA THR A 231 -41.87 -18.18 -2.97
C THR A 231 -42.70 -19.28 -2.30
N ARG A 232 -42.17 -20.08 -1.36
CA ARG A 232 -42.95 -21.19 -0.79
C ARG A 232 -43.70 -20.77 0.47
N THR A 233 -44.86 -20.19 0.24
CA THR A 233 -45.87 -19.81 1.22
C THR A 233 -46.23 -20.95 2.18
N ASP A 234 -46.20 -20.58 3.47
CA ASP A 234 -47.06 -21.02 4.56
C ASP A 234 -46.66 -22.23 5.45
N GLN A 235 -46.29 -21.85 6.68
CA GLN A 235 -46.36 -22.56 7.97
C GLN A 235 -45.42 -23.73 8.29
N ILE A 236 -45.07 -24.63 7.36
CA ILE A 236 -44.17 -25.77 7.71
C ILE A 236 -42.68 -25.35 7.72
N GLU A 237 -42.37 -24.13 7.29
CA GLU A 237 -40.99 -23.63 7.12
C GLU A 237 -40.30 -23.08 8.38
N ASN A 238 -40.98 -22.98 9.52
CA ASN A 238 -40.37 -22.36 10.71
C ASN A 238 -39.13 -23.14 11.23
N GLU A 239 -39.09 -24.46 11.02
CA GLU A 239 -37.94 -25.31 11.42
C GLU A 239 -36.84 -25.47 10.37
N ARG A 240 -37.03 -25.08 9.11
CA ARG A 240 -35.94 -25.09 8.10
C ARG A 240 -35.37 -23.71 7.83
N GLY A 241 -36.16 -22.66 8.07
CA GLY A 241 -35.74 -21.27 7.90
C GLY A 241 -34.70 -20.78 8.92
N TRP A 242 -34.55 -21.44 10.08
CA TRP A 242 -33.58 -20.98 11.09
C TRP A 242 -32.13 -21.09 10.60
N ALA A 243 -31.79 -22.15 9.87
CA ALA A 243 -30.43 -22.36 9.37
C ALA A 243 -30.06 -21.28 8.34
N ALA A 244 -31.01 -20.93 7.46
CA ALA A 244 -30.85 -19.83 6.52
C ALA A 244 -30.67 -18.50 7.26
N ARG A 245 -31.55 -18.17 8.22
CA ARG A 245 -31.46 -16.94 9.03
C ARG A 245 -30.14 -16.82 9.77
N LEU A 246 -29.69 -17.89 10.43
CA LEU A 246 -28.45 -17.89 11.21
C LEU A 246 -27.20 -17.64 10.35
N VAL A 247 -27.21 -18.20 9.14
CA VAL A 247 -26.11 -18.09 8.18
C VAL A 247 -26.12 -16.72 7.47
N LEU A 248 -27.30 -16.14 7.25
CA LEU A 248 -27.48 -14.90 6.49
C LEU A 248 -27.36 -13.64 7.36
N GLU A 249 -27.95 -13.62 8.56
CA GLU A 249 -28.19 -12.39 9.31
C GLU A 249 -26.99 -11.86 10.09
N ARG A 250 -25.91 -12.65 10.28
CA ARG A 250 -24.79 -12.16 11.09
C ARG A 250 -23.97 -11.07 10.37
N PRO A 251 -23.75 -9.90 11.02
CA PRO A 251 -22.96 -8.82 10.43
C PRO A 251 -21.48 -9.19 10.31
N PHE A 252 -20.96 -10.01 11.24
CA PHE A 252 -19.58 -10.52 11.22
C PHE A 252 -19.62 -12.04 11.34
N ALA A 253 -19.36 -12.73 10.22
CA ALA A 253 -19.21 -14.18 10.20
C ALA A 253 -17.71 -14.52 10.33
N PHE A 254 -17.40 -15.61 11.02
CA PHE A 254 -16.01 -15.99 11.32
C PHE A 254 -15.19 -16.23 10.04
N ASP A 255 -15.81 -16.76 8.99
CA ASP A 255 -15.19 -16.94 7.67
C ASP A 255 -14.73 -15.62 7.03
N HIS A 256 -15.35 -14.48 7.37
CA HIS A 256 -14.91 -13.18 6.91
C HIS A 256 -13.62 -12.73 7.61
N LEU A 257 -13.55 -12.94 8.93
CA LEU A 257 -12.35 -12.64 9.72
C LEU A 257 -11.20 -13.55 9.26
N LEU A 258 -11.49 -14.83 9.06
CA LEU A 258 -10.52 -15.81 8.54
C LEU A 258 -10.06 -15.43 7.13
N GLY A 259 -10.99 -15.12 6.21
CA GLY A 259 -10.64 -14.69 4.86
C GLY A 259 -9.78 -13.42 4.86
N GLY A 260 -10.11 -12.44 5.70
CA GLY A 260 -9.29 -11.23 5.88
C GLY A 260 -7.90 -11.54 6.43
N ALA A 261 -7.80 -12.37 7.46
CA ALA A 261 -6.53 -12.81 8.03
C ALA A 261 -5.67 -13.58 7.02
N LEU A 262 -6.28 -14.45 6.20
CA LEU A 262 -5.58 -15.17 5.14
C LEU A 262 -5.02 -14.23 4.06
N VAL A 263 -5.79 -13.22 3.63
CA VAL A 263 -5.31 -12.23 2.66
C VAL A 263 -4.15 -11.41 3.23
N ILE A 264 -4.26 -10.95 4.48
CA ILE A 264 -3.18 -10.21 5.15
C ILE A 264 -1.92 -11.08 5.28
N GLY A 265 -2.06 -12.32 5.78
CA GLY A 265 -0.96 -13.26 5.92
C GLY A 265 -0.30 -13.60 4.59
N PHE A 266 -1.09 -13.77 3.52
CA PHE A 266 -0.58 -14.03 2.18
C PHE A 266 0.20 -12.83 1.60
N VAL A 267 -0.34 -11.62 1.75
CA VAL A 267 0.35 -10.39 1.32
C VAL A 267 1.66 -10.21 2.09
N MET A 268 1.67 -10.44 3.41
CA MET A 268 2.89 -10.40 4.23
C MET A 268 3.92 -11.44 3.78
N LEU A 269 3.49 -12.67 3.51
CA LEU A 269 4.35 -13.75 3.04
C LEU A 269 5.04 -13.37 1.71
N ILE A 270 4.27 -12.88 0.73
CA ILE A 270 4.84 -12.47 -0.56
C ILE A 270 5.74 -11.25 -0.40
N ALA A 271 5.34 -10.24 0.38
CA ALA A 271 6.15 -9.04 0.59
C ALA A 271 7.51 -9.40 1.20
N PHE A 272 7.50 -10.27 2.21
CA PHE A 272 8.70 -10.81 2.84
C PHE A 272 9.58 -11.56 1.83
N GLY A 273 8.99 -12.43 1.01
CA GLY A 273 9.72 -13.13 -0.05
C GLY A 273 10.37 -12.17 -1.04
N THR A 274 9.65 -11.14 -1.49
CA THR A 274 10.19 -10.19 -2.47
C THR A 274 11.24 -9.26 -1.91
N ALA A 275 11.26 -9.03 -0.59
CA ALA A 275 12.20 -8.12 0.04
C ALA A 275 13.66 -8.54 -0.18
N SER A 276 13.95 -9.85 -0.17
CA SER A 276 15.29 -10.39 -0.45
C SER A 276 15.75 -10.10 -1.87
N GLY A 277 14.91 -10.41 -2.87
CA GLY A 277 15.24 -10.13 -4.27
C GLY A 277 15.34 -8.63 -4.57
N ILE A 278 14.50 -7.81 -3.93
CA ILE A 278 14.59 -6.34 -4.01
C ILE A 278 15.92 -5.88 -3.40
N SER A 279 16.30 -6.40 -2.23
CA SER A 279 17.60 -6.08 -1.62
C SER A 279 18.74 -6.51 -2.53
N ALA A 280 18.68 -7.69 -3.13
CA ALA A 280 19.72 -8.19 -4.03
C ALA A 280 19.93 -7.29 -5.25
N GLU A 281 18.86 -6.79 -5.88
CA GLU A 281 18.94 -5.87 -7.01
C GLU A 281 19.43 -4.46 -6.61
N LEU A 282 18.94 -3.94 -5.48
CA LEU A 282 19.21 -2.56 -5.05
C LEU A 282 20.54 -2.41 -4.30
N THR A 283 21.13 -3.49 -3.81
CA THR A 283 22.41 -3.43 -3.11
C THR A 283 23.55 -3.17 -4.12
N ASN A 284 24.51 -2.34 -3.75
CA ASN A 284 25.73 -2.14 -4.54
C ASN A 284 26.65 -3.37 -4.46
N ALA A 285 27.45 -3.61 -5.51
CA ALA A 285 28.43 -4.70 -5.58
C ALA A 285 29.39 -4.80 -4.37
N ALA A 286 29.67 -3.69 -3.68
CA ALA A 286 30.54 -3.64 -2.51
C ALA A 286 29.84 -4.04 -1.19
N ARG A 287 28.51 -4.20 -1.18
CA ARG A 287 27.74 -4.54 0.02
C ARG A 287 27.10 -5.92 -0.14
N THR A 288 27.01 -6.66 0.97
CA THR A 288 26.28 -7.92 1.00
C THR A 288 24.78 -7.66 1.03
N PRO A 289 23.98 -8.26 0.12
CA PRO A 289 22.54 -8.05 0.12
C PRO A 289 21.90 -8.69 1.36
N LEU A 290 20.85 -8.06 1.89
CA LEU A 290 20.08 -8.64 2.99
C LEU A 290 19.20 -9.77 2.45
N VAL A 291 19.43 -10.97 2.98
CA VAL A 291 18.63 -12.15 2.66
C VAL A 291 17.64 -12.40 3.79
N PHE A 292 16.35 -12.25 3.50
CA PHE A 292 15.26 -12.50 4.42
C PHE A 292 14.77 -13.95 4.23
N ASN A 293 15.35 -14.88 4.99
CA ASN A 293 14.91 -16.28 5.01
C ASN A 293 13.87 -16.49 6.11
N LEU A 294 12.75 -17.15 5.77
CA LEU A 294 11.66 -17.38 6.72
C LEU A 294 12.01 -18.58 7.60
N ALA A 295 12.33 -18.34 8.87
CA ALA A 295 12.78 -19.37 9.81
C ALA A 295 13.98 -20.22 9.27
N GLY A 296 14.87 -19.59 8.50
CA GLY A 296 16.02 -20.26 7.87
C GLY A 296 15.71 -21.00 6.57
N PHE A 297 14.45 -21.00 6.10
CA PHE A 297 14.08 -21.56 4.81
C PHE A 297 14.30 -20.57 3.66
N PRO A 298 14.73 -21.05 2.49
CA PRO A 298 14.93 -20.20 1.32
C PRO A 298 13.59 -19.57 0.90
N HIS A 299 13.62 -18.26 0.75
CA HIS A 299 12.44 -17.45 0.43
C HIS A 299 11.94 -17.65 -1.00
N GLU A 300 12.77 -18.14 -1.93
CA GLU A 300 12.38 -18.53 -3.29
C GLU A 300 11.17 -19.49 -3.32
N LEU A 301 11.04 -20.35 -2.30
CA LEU A 301 9.92 -21.30 -2.16
C LEU A 301 8.56 -20.60 -2.01
N ILE A 302 8.55 -19.32 -1.64
CA ILE A 302 7.34 -18.49 -1.56
C ILE A 302 6.75 -18.25 -2.96
N PHE A 303 7.56 -18.23 -4.03
CA PHE A 303 7.10 -17.96 -5.39
C PHE A 303 6.71 -19.21 -6.17
N GLY A 304 6.63 -20.36 -5.48
CA GLY A 304 6.24 -21.64 -6.06
C GLY A 304 4.76 -21.72 -6.46
N VAL A 305 4.40 -22.85 -7.07
CA VAL A 305 3.03 -23.15 -7.53
C VAL A 305 2.01 -23.09 -6.39
N GLY A 306 2.40 -23.44 -5.16
CA GLY A 306 1.52 -23.39 -3.99
C GLY A 306 0.96 -21.99 -3.71
N SER A 307 1.76 -20.93 -3.90
CA SER A 307 1.29 -19.54 -3.78
C SER A 307 0.33 -19.12 -4.89
N LEU A 308 0.49 -19.66 -6.10
CA LEU A 308 -0.45 -19.41 -7.21
C LEU A 308 -1.81 -20.09 -6.95
N ILE A 309 -1.80 -21.31 -6.41
CA ILE A 309 -3.01 -22.02 -5.99
C ILE A 309 -3.71 -21.23 -4.87
N LEU A 310 -2.95 -20.82 -3.85
CA LEU A 310 -3.47 -20.02 -2.75
C LEU A 310 -4.05 -18.68 -3.23
N LEU A 311 -3.35 -17.97 -4.11
CA LEU A 311 -3.83 -16.74 -4.76
C LEU A 311 -5.18 -16.97 -5.45
N ALA A 312 -5.31 -18.03 -6.25
CA ALA A 312 -6.54 -18.34 -6.97
C ALA A 312 -7.71 -18.63 -6.01
N ILE A 313 -7.45 -19.38 -4.94
CA ILE A 313 -8.44 -19.67 -3.89
C ILE A 313 -8.87 -18.37 -3.19
N LEU A 314 -7.92 -17.52 -2.76
CA LEU A 314 -8.24 -16.25 -2.10
C LEU A 314 -8.99 -15.29 -3.03
N LEU A 315 -8.65 -15.27 -4.32
CA LEU A 315 -9.35 -14.46 -5.31
C LEU A 315 -10.80 -14.94 -5.46
N ALA A 316 -11.02 -16.25 -5.51
CA ALA A 316 -12.36 -16.83 -5.54
C ALA A 316 -13.16 -16.51 -4.26
N VAL A 317 -12.55 -16.65 -3.08
CA VAL A 317 -13.17 -16.32 -1.78
C VAL A 317 -13.58 -14.85 -1.72
N MET A 318 -12.68 -13.92 -2.07
CA MET A 318 -12.97 -12.48 -2.01
C MET A 318 -13.95 -12.04 -3.09
N SER A 319 -13.85 -12.58 -4.30
CA SER A 319 -14.79 -12.30 -5.40
C SER A 319 -16.18 -12.83 -5.10
N ALA A 320 -16.31 -14.04 -4.54
CA ALA A 320 -17.60 -14.61 -4.17
C ALA A 320 -18.24 -13.84 -3.00
N ASN A 321 -17.46 -13.48 -1.97
CA ASN A 321 -17.95 -12.65 -0.85
C ASN A 321 -18.36 -11.24 -1.29
N SER A 322 -17.63 -10.62 -2.22
CA SER A 322 -18.00 -9.30 -2.74
C SER A 322 -19.30 -9.33 -3.53
N ARG A 323 -19.55 -10.40 -4.32
CA ARG A 323 -20.83 -10.62 -5.01
C ARG A 323 -21.97 -10.94 -4.04
N GLU A 324 -21.71 -11.68 -2.98
CA GLU A 324 -22.74 -12.14 -2.04
C GLU A 324 -23.33 -10.98 -1.20
N ARG A 325 -22.49 -10.04 -0.74
CA ARG A 325 -22.91 -9.00 0.23
C ARG A 325 -22.69 -7.55 -0.22
N SER A 326 -22.07 -7.32 -1.39
CA SER A 326 -21.78 -5.98 -1.93
C SER A 326 -21.09 -5.02 -0.94
N ARG A 327 -20.30 -5.56 0.01
CA ARG A 327 -19.58 -4.75 1.01
C ARG A 327 -18.22 -4.32 0.48
N GLY A 328 -17.89 -3.04 0.69
CA GLY A 328 -16.64 -2.44 0.23
C GLY A 328 -15.37 -3.14 0.75
N VAL A 329 -15.42 -3.75 1.95
CA VAL A 329 -14.27 -4.48 2.53
C VAL A 329 -13.84 -5.68 1.67
N PHE A 330 -14.78 -6.43 1.07
CA PHE A 330 -14.43 -7.55 0.20
C PHE A 330 -13.94 -7.09 -1.17
N ALA A 331 -14.40 -5.93 -1.65
CA ALA A 331 -13.83 -5.31 -2.84
C ALA A 331 -12.37 -4.88 -2.60
N LEU A 332 -12.07 -4.34 -1.41
CA LEU A 332 -10.68 -4.06 -0.98
C LEU A 332 -9.85 -5.34 -0.88
N GLY A 333 -10.40 -6.40 -0.27
CA GLY A 333 -9.73 -7.71 -0.20
C GLY A 333 -9.44 -8.28 -1.60
N THR A 334 -10.41 -8.21 -2.52
CA THR A 334 -10.24 -8.65 -3.91
C THR A 334 -9.14 -7.83 -4.60
N LEU A 335 -9.13 -6.51 -4.40
CA LEU A 335 -8.11 -5.63 -4.94
C LEU A 335 -6.71 -5.96 -4.40
N LEU A 336 -6.57 -6.19 -3.09
CA LEU A 336 -5.29 -6.57 -2.47
C LEU A 336 -4.78 -7.92 -2.97
N VAL A 337 -5.67 -8.90 -3.11
CA VAL A 337 -5.33 -10.20 -3.70
C VAL A 337 -4.88 -10.03 -5.15
N LEU A 338 -5.60 -9.24 -5.95
CA LEU A 338 -5.20 -9.00 -7.34
C LEU A 338 -3.88 -8.22 -7.44
N TRP A 339 -3.64 -7.25 -6.56
CA TRP A 339 -2.37 -6.53 -6.47
C TRP A 339 -1.21 -7.46 -6.10
N SER A 340 -1.44 -8.47 -5.25
CA SER A 340 -0.40 -9.43 -4.83
C SER A 340 0.18 -10.26 -5.98
N VAL A 341 -0.48 -10.27 -7.16
CA VAL A 341 0.08 -10.80 -8.41
C VAL A 341 1.39 -10.08 -8.78
N CYS A 342 1.49 -8.77 -8.54
CA CYS A 342 2.66 -7.97 -8.91
C CYS A 342 3.93 -8.43 -8.17
N PRO A 343 3.98 -8.43 -6.82
CA PRO A 343 5.15 -8.91 -6.11
C PRO A 343 5.37 -10.42 -6.29
N LEU A 344 4.31 -11.23 -6.44
CA LEU A 344 4.47 -12.66 -6.72
C LEU A 344 5.18 -12.92 -8.05
N LEU A 345 4.81 -12.20 -9.12
CA LEU A 345 5.49 -12.27 -10.41
C LEU A 345 6.90 -11.70 -10.33
N ALA A 346 7.08 -10.58 -9.62
CA ALA A 346 8.38 -9.95 -9.43
C ALA A 346 9.41 -10.89 -8.81
N GLY A 347 9.01 -11.65 -7.77
CA GLY A 347 9.87 -12.63 -7.11
C GLY A 347 10.38 -13.74 -8.03
N ARG A 348 9.65 -14.06 -9.11
CA ARG A 348 10.11 -15.06 -10.09
C ARG A 348 11.31 -14.60 -10.93
N PHE A 349 11.63 -13.30 -10.91
CA PHE A 349 12.79 -12.71 -11.59
C PHE A 349 14.02 -12.57 -10.69
N GLU A 350 14.00 -13.17 -9.50
CA GLU A 350 15.10 -13.13 -8.54
C GLU A 350 16.40 -13.70 -9.11
N ALA A 351 16.34 -14.82 -9.83
CA ALA A 351 17.50 -15.43 -10.47
C ALA A 351 18.20 -14.50 -11.50
N GLN A 352 17.51 -13.45 -11.96
CA GLN A 352 18.04 -12.44 -12.90
C GLN A 352 18.46 -11.14 -12.19
N TYR A 353 18.36 -11.07 -10.85
CA TYR A 353 18.50 -9.86 -10.05
C TYR A 353 17.58 -8.74 -10.52
N ALA A 354 16.37 -9.08 -10.97
CA ALA A 354 15.43 -8.14 -11.58
C ALA A 354 14.10 -8.02 -10.80
N THR A 355 14.08 -8.40 -9.52
CA THR A 355 12.87 -8.40 -8.68
C THR A 355 12.31 -6.99 -8.45
N ALA A 356 13.14 -5.99 -8.13
CA ALA A 356 12.67 -4.61 -7.97
C ALA A 356 12.22 -4.02 -9.31
N SER A 357 12.94 -4.29 -10.39
CA SER A 357 12.58 -3.86 -11.75
C SER A 357 11.25 -4.47 -12.21
N ALA A 358 11.09 -5.79 -12.09
CA ALA A 358 9.83 -6.47 -12.37
C ALA A 358 8.70 -5.97 -11.46
N GLY A 359 9.00 -5.66 -10.20
CA GLY A 359 8.08 -5.04 -9.26
C GLY A 359 7.55 -3.68 -9.75
N ARG A 360 8.44 -2.75 -10.15
CA ARG A 360 8.08 -1.43 -10.70
C ARG A 360 7.16 -1.57 -11.91
N TRP A 361 7.52 -2.41 -12.87
CA TRP A 361 6.70 -2.66 -14.06
C TRP A 361 5.35 -3.30 -13.73
N GLY A 362 5.35 -4.32 -12.87
CA GLY A 362 4.13 -5.01 -12.45
C GLY A 362 3.12 -4.07 -11.81
N VAL A 363 3.55 -3.25 -10.83
CA VAL A 363 2.64 -2.30 -10.16
C VAL A 363 2.18 -1.18 -11.10
N ALA A 364 3.03 -0.72 -12.03
CA ALA A 364 2.66 0.32 -12.99
C ALA A 364 1.65 -0.18 -14.04
N ILE A 365 1.86 -1.38 -14.58
CA ILE A 365 0.91 -2.03 -15.51
C ILE A 365 -0.41 -2.32 -14.78
N PHE A 366 -0.36 -2.82 -13.55
CA PHE A 366 -1.54 -3.07 -12.74
C PHE A 366 -2.33 -1.78 -12.46
N LEU A 367 -1.64 -0.70 -12.08
CA LEU A 367 -2.26 0.62 -11.88
C LEU A 367 -2.92 1.10 -13.18
N LEU A 368 -2.21 1.08 -14.31
CA LEU A 368 -2.78 1.51 -15.59
C LEU A 368 -3.97 0.65 -16.01
N GLY A 369 -3.86 -0.67 -15.93
CA GLY A 369 -4.92 -1.61 -16.30
C GLY A 369 -6.17 -1.42 -15.45
N THR A 370 -6.01 -1.24 -14.13
CA THR A 370 -7.13 -0.96 -13.22
C THR A 370 -7.70 0.44 -13.42
N SER A 371 -6.90 1.45 -13.74
CA SER A 371 -7.38 2.79 -14.09
C SER A 371 -8.15 2.81 -15.40
N ILE A 372 -7.73 2.06 -16.42
CA ILE A 372 -8.45 1.89 -17.70
C ILE A 372 -9.76 1.12 -17.46
N ALA A 373 -9.71 -0.01 -16.73
CA ALA A 373 -10.90 -0.77 -16.39
C ALA A 373 -11.88 0.06 -15.56
N TYR A 374 -11.38 0.87 -14.64
CA TYR A 374 -12.17 1.87 -13.95
C TYR A 374 -12.75 2.86 -14.95
N ALA A 375 -11.96 3.38 -15.89
CA ALA A 375 -12.33 4.45 -16.79
C ALA A 375 -13.28 4.12 -17.94
N PHE A 376 -13.35 2.86 -18.36
CA PHE A 376 -14.25 2.40 -19.41
C PHE A 376 -15.26 1.37 -18.92
N GLY A 377 -15.05 0.78 -17.74
CA GLY A 377 -15.98 -0.17 -17.16
C GLY A 377 -17.34 0.47 -16.89
N ARG A 378 -18.41 -0.26 -17.25
CA ARG A 378 -19.77 0.00 -16.71
C ARG A 378 -19.65 0.11 -15.19
N LYS A 379 -20.41 1.05 -14.59
CA LYS A 379 -20.43 1.30 -13.13
C LYS A 379 -20.24 -0.03 -12.40
N PRO A 380 -19.07 -0.26 -11.78
CA PRO A 380 -18.76 -1.60 -11.31
C PRO A 380 -19.80 -1.98 -10.27
N SER A 381 -20.58 -3.03 -10.55
CA SER A 381 -21.58 -3.60 -9.63
C SER A 381 -20.99 -3.99 -8.27
N LEU A 382 -19.66 -3.95 -8.13
CA LEU A 382 -18.91 -4.29 -6.93
C LEU A 382 -19.08 -3.29 -5.78
N THR A 383 -19.44 -2.02 -6.03
CA THR A 383 -19.64 -1.05 -4.94
C THR A 383 -20.95 -0.29 -5.09
N ASN A 384 -21.96 -0.66 -4.28
CA ASN A 384 -23.23 0.07 -4.23
C ASN A 384 -23.12 1.45 -3.54
N SER A 385 -22.03 1.71 -2.81
CA SER A 385 -21.80 2.96 -2.09
C SER A 385 -20.71 3.82 -2.74
N ARG A 386 -21.03 5.10 -2.98
CA ARG A 386 -20.10 6.13 -3.45
C ARG A 386 -18.88 6.27 -2.53
N GLY A 387 -19.06 6.11 -1.21
CA GLY A 387 -17.97 6.19 -0.24
C GLY A 387 -16.97 5.03 -0.37
N GLY A 388 -17.48 3.81 -0.62
CA GLY A 388 -16.64 2.63 -0.83
C GLY A 388 -15.72 2.77 -2.04
N LEU A 389 -16.21 3.39 -3.12
CA LEU A 389 -15.43 3.65 -4.34
C LEU A 389 -14.25 4.60 -4.11
N VAL A 390 -14.42 5.60 -3.25
CA VAL A 390 -13.35 6.54 -2.91
C VAL A 390 -12.25 5.84 -2.11
N ILE A 391 -12.64 5.01 -1.14
CA ILE A 391 -11.68 4.25 -0.31
C ILE A 391 -10.94 3.22 -1.15
N THR A 392 -11.63 2.44 -1.98
CA THR A 392 -10.97 1.44 -2.85
C THR A 392 -9.98 2.06 -3.80
N ARG A 393 -10.31 3.23 -4.37
CA ARG A 393 -9.40 3.99 -5.22
C ARG A 393 -8.20 4.54 -4.45
N ALA A 394 -8.42 5.13 -3.28
CA ALA A 394 -7.32 5.65 -2.46
C ALA A 394 -6.34 4.53 -2.10
N VAL A 395 -6.86 3.36 -1.72
CA VAL A 395 -6.05 2.17 -1.44
C VAL A 395 -5.33 1.71 -2.70
N LEU A 396 -6.00 1.60 -3.86
CA LEU A 396 -5.38 1.25 -5.15
C LEU A 396 -4.19 2.15 -5.47
N LEU A 397 -4.37 3.46 -5.38
CA LEU A 397 -3.32 4.44 -5.66
C LEU A 397 -2.17 4.30 -4.66
N PHE A 398 -2.47 4.11 -3.37
CA PHE A 398 -1.45 3.97 -2.34
C PHE A 398 -0.61 2.69 -2.54
N ILE A 399 -1.25 1.53 -2.69
CA ILE A 399 -0.55 0.24 -2.82
C ILE A 399 0.25 0.11 -4.13
N THR A 400 -0.04 0.93 -5.14
CA THR A 400 0.70 0.92 -6.41
C THR A 400 1.75 2.02 -6.49
N LEU A 401 1.41 3.27 -6.16
CA LEU A 401 2.34 4.40 -6.27
C LEU A 401 3.41 4.39 -5.18
N ALA A 402 3.08 4.01 -3.93
CA ALA A 402 4.06 3.99 -2.86
C ALA A 402 5.25 3.05 -3.15
N PRO A 403 5.04 1.75 -3.48
CA PRO A 403 6.17 0.89 -3.85
C PRO A 403 6.85 1.32 -5.14
N LEU A 404 6.10 1.82 -6.14
CA LEU A 404 6.71 2.32 -7.38
C LEU A 404 7.70 3.47 -7.12
N ILE A 405 7.31 4.45 -6.30
CA ILE A 405 8.16 5.58 -5.93
C ILE A 405 9.33 5.11 -5.08
N VAL A 406 9.10 4.30 -4.04
CA VAL A 406 10.17 3.80 -3.16
C VAL A 406 11.23 3.02 -3.94
N LEU A 407 10.81 2.10 -4.81
CA LEU A 407 11.70 1.28 -5.64
C LEU A 407 12.43 2.08 -6.72
N THR A 408 11.98 3.30 -7.03
CA THR A 408 12.64 4.20 -7.99
C THR A 408 13.54 5.22 -7.29
N ILE A 409 13.17 5.71 -6.11
CA ILE A 409 14.01 6.65 -5.35
C ILE A 409 15.30 5.99 -4.89
N SER A 410 15.24 4.75 -4.39
CA SER A 410 16.42 4.04 -3.85
C SER A 410 17.62 4.04 -4.80
N PRO A 411 17.53 3.51 -6.04
CA PRO A 411 18.67 3.48 -6.94
C PRO A 411 19.11 4.88 -7.39
N ILE A 412 18.19 5.85 -7.48
CA ILE A 412 18.53 7.23 -7.85
C ILE A 412 19.36 7.91 -6.75
N VAL A 413 19.06 7.66 -5.48
CA VAL A 413 19.87 8.15 -4.35
C VAL A 413 21.26 7.52 -4.37
N ASP A 414 21.34 6.23 -4.67
CA ASP A 414 22.61 5.50 -4.79
C ASP A 414 23.46 6.01 -5.96
N ASP A 415 22.85 6.32 -7.11
CA ASP A 415 23.50 6.95 -8.26
C ASP A 415 24.07 8.35 -7.93
N ILE A 416 23.33 9.16 -7.16
CA ILE A 416 23.81 10.49 -6.70
C ILE A 416 25.05 10.34 -5.80
N ASN A 417 25.11 9.28 -5.00
CA ASN A 417 26.21 9.00 -4.09
C ASN A 417 27.41 8.32 -4.77
N TYR A 418 27.37 8.10 -6.08
CA TYR A 418 28.39 7.35 -6.83
C TYR A 418 28.56 5.89 -6.37
N VAL A 419 27.50 5.30 -5.83
CA VAL A 419 27.48 3.91 -5.35
C VAL A 419 26.34 3.19 -6.09
N PRO A 420 26.41 3.05 -7.43
CA PRO A 420 25.27 2.60 -8.22
C PRO A 420 24.77 1.21 -7.76
N ALA A 421 23.46 1.03 -7.79
CA ALA A 421 22.85 -0.26 -7.52
C ALA A 421 23.29 -1.29 -8.58
N LEU A 422 23.35 -2.58 -8.21
CA LEU A 422 23.69 -3.66 -9.14
C LEU A 422 22.76 -3.68 -10.36
N GLY A 423 21.46 -3.53 -10.11
CA GLY A 423 20.44 -3.64 -11.16
C GLY A 423 20.34 -5.05 -11.74
N PRO A 424 19.49 -5.24 -12.78
CA PRO A 424 19.26 -6.52 -13.40
C PRO A 424 20.52 -7.05 -14.11
N GLN A 425 20.92 -8.28 -13.77
CA GLN A 425 22.14 -8.91 -14.30
C GLN A 425 21.87 -9.74 -15.57
N ALA A 426 20.63 -10.09 -15.88
CA ALA A 426 20.27 -10.86 -17.07
C ALA A 426 18.85 -10.55 -17.55
N GLY A 427 18.48 -11.15 -18.70
CA GLY A 427 17.12 -11.15 -19.22
C GLY A 427 16.63 -9.83 -19.82
N LEU A 428 15.31 -9.74 -19.99
CA LEU A 428 14.64 -8.61 -20.66
C LEU A 428 14.91 -7.27 -19.95
N PHE A 429 14.93 -7.26 -18.63
CA PHE A 429 15.13 -6.03 -17.86
C PHE A 429 16.53 -5.46 -18.05
N ARG A 430 17.57 -6.30 -18.12
CA ARG A 430 18.91 -5.84 -18.48
C ARG A 430 18.96 -5.24 -19.88
N ALA A 431 18.24 -5.81 -20.84
CA ALA A 431 18.22 -5.33 -22.23
C ALA A 431 17.53 -3.95 -22.39
N MET A 432 16.60 -3.59 -21.51
CA MET A 432 15.89 -2.30 -21.56
C MET A 432 16.79 -1.10 -21.20
N GLY A 433 17.80 -1.29 -20.35
CA GLY A 433 18.64 -0.22 -19.82
C GLY A 433 17.97 0.62 -18.71
N SER A 434 18.78 1.31 -17.91
CA SER A 434 18.33 2.04 -16.70
C SER A 434 17.25 3.08 -17.00
N VAL A 435 17.42 3.84 -18.09
CA VAL A 435 16.48 4.88 -18.50
C VAL A 435 15.07 4.33 -18.72
N ALA A 436 14.92 3.22 -19.45
CA ALA A 436 13.61 2.61 -19.68
C ALA A 436 13.06 1.91 -18.43
N LEU A 437 13.93 1.27 -17.64
CA LEU A 437 13.56 0.58 -16.40
C LEU A 437 12.93 1.51 -15.36
N TYR A 438 13.40 2.75 -15.26
CA TYR A 438 12.87 3.74 -14.32
C TYR A 438 11.82 4.65 -14.96
N GLY A 439 12.04 5.10 -16.19
CA GLY A 439 11.18 6.09 -16.85
C GLY A 439 9.81 5.53 -17.24
N VAL A 440 9.77 4.37 -17.90
CA VAL A 440 8.51 3.85 -18.47
C VAL A 440 7.46 3.54 -17.40
N PRO A 441 7.76 2.83 -16.29
CA PRO A 441 6.79 2.59 -15.24
C PRO A 441 6.19 3.87 -14.64
N LEU A 442 7.01 4.92 -14.46
CA LEU A 442 6.52 6.21 -13.97
C LEU A 442 5.63 6.92 -14.99
N ILE A 443 5.94 6.85 -16.29
CA ILE A 443 5.07 7.39 -17.35
C ILE A 443 3.71 6.67 -17.35
N LEU A 444 3.69 5.34 -17.20
CA LEU A 444 2.43 4.58 -17.11
C LEU A 444 1.59 5.04 -15.91
N ALA A 445 2.23 5.33 -14.77
CA ALA A 445 1.56 5.87 -13.59
C ALA A 445 1.07 7.32 -13.80
N VAL A 446 1.81 8.18 -14.52
CA VAL A 446 1.36 9.51 -14.93
C VAL A 446 0.10 9.41 -15.78
N VAL A 447 0.08 8.51 -16.77
CA VAL A 447 -1.08 8.26 -17.63
C VAL A 447 -2.28 7.77 -16.81
N ALA A 448 -2.06 6.85 -15.88
CA ALA A 448 -3.11 6.36 -14.98
C ALA A 448 -3.72 7.49 -14.12
N LEU A 449 -2.88 8.36 -13.55
CA LEU A 449 -3.35 9.54 -12.81
C LEU A 449 -4.08 10.55 -13.72
N GLY A 450 -3.61 10.73 -14.96
CA GLY A 450 -4.30 11.53 -15.98
C GLY A 450 -5.69 11.01 -16.31
N ILE A 451 -5.83 9.68 -16.48
CA ILE A 451 -7.12 9.01 -16.69
C ILE A 451 -8.07 9.29 -15.50
N HIS A 452 -7.57 9.18 -14.27
CA HIS A 452 -8.35 9.54 -13.08
C HIS A 452 -8.71 11.02 -13.02
N ALA A 453 -7.80 11.92 -13.40
CA ALA A 453 -8.04 13.36 -13.44
C ALA A 453 -9.18 13.71 -14.40
N VAL A 454 -9.14 13.17 -15.62
CA VAL A 454 -10.16 13.41 -16.65
C VAL A 454 -11.50 12.79 -16.26
N ARG A 455 -11.52 11.51 -15.87
CA ARG A 455 -12.76 10.80 -15.55
C ARG A 455 -13.49 11.41 -14.36
N GLU A 456 -12.74 11.80 -13.33
CA GLU A 456 -13.33 12.31 -12.09
C GLU A 456 -13.43 13.82 -12.05
N ARG A 457 -12.90 14.50 -13.08
CA ARG A 457 -12.80 15.95 -13.14
C ARG A 457 -12.14 16.52 -11.88
N SER A 458 -11.02 15.90 -11.48
CA SER A 458 -10.37 16.12 -10.19
C SER A 458 -8.97 16.74 -10.36
N ALA A 459 -8.87 18.02 -9.99
CA ALA A 459 -7.61 18.78 -9.99
C ALA A 459 -6.48 18.12 -9.17
N PRO A 460 -6.72 17.50 -8.00
CA PRO A 460 -5.68 16.77 -7.28
C PRO A 460 -4.95 15.68 -8.09
N PHE A 461 -5.65 14.94 -8.96
CA PHE A 461 -5.00 13.91 -9.77
C PHE A 461 -4.15 14.50 -10.90
N ALA A 462 -4.60 15.60 -11.53
CA ALA A 462 -3.80 16.31 -12.52
C ALA A 462 -2.53 16.90 -11.90
N PHE A 463 -2.64 17.47 -10.70
CA PHE A 463 -1.49 17.95 -9.94
C PHE A 463 -0.53 16.82 -9.56
N ALA A 464 -1.04 15.71 -9.02
CA ALA A 464 -0.22 14.54 -8.69
C ALA A 464 0.49 13.96 -9.93
N ALA A 465 -0.19 13.92 -11.08
CA ALA A 465 0.43 13.53 -12.34
C ALA A 465 1.58 14.49 -12.73
N GLY A 466 1.41 15.79 -12.56
CA GLY A 466 2.47 16.78 -12.81
C GLY A 466 3.69 16.65 -11.90
N LEU A 467 3.47 16.38 -10.61
CA LEU A 467 4.57 16.06 -9.69
C LEU A 467 5.31 14.79 -10.12
N LEU A 468 4.57 13.75 -10.54
CA LEU A 468 5.15 12.50 -10.97
C LEU A 468 5.90 12.64 -12.31
N VAL A 469 5.49 13.54 -13.21
CA VAL A 469 6.26 13.89 -14.42
C VAL A 469 7.60 14.51 -14.05
N ASN A 470 7.63 15.49 -13.15
CA ASN A 470 8.90 16.08 -12.67
C ASN A 470 9.81 15.03 -12.03
N PHE A 471 9.24 14.16 -11.20
CA PHE A 471 9.97 13.04 -10.61
C PHE A 471 10.54 12.11 -11.71
N THR A 472 9.75 11.77 -12.73
CA THR A 472 10.17 10.96 -13.87
C THR A 472 11.34 11.59 -14.62
N VAL A 473 11.24 12.88 -14.97
CA VAL A 473 12.29 13.61 -15.67
C VAL A 473 13.58 13.64 -14.85
N THR A 474 13.47 13.87 -13.55
CA THR A 474 14.62 13.85 -12.63
C THR A 474 15.28 12.47 -12.59
N SER A 475 14.50 11.41 -12.37
CA SER A 475 15.01 10.04 -12.30
C SER A 475 15.66 9.60 -13.61
N VAL A 476 15.04 9.88 -14.74
CA VAL A 476 15.58 9.53 -16.07
C VAL A 476 16.88 10.27 -16.36
N HIS A 477 16.94 11.57 -16.06
CA HIS A 477 18.14 12.37 -16.29
C HIS A 477 19.32 11.91 -15.41
N ILE A 478 19.08 11.66 -14.13
CA ILE A 478 20.11 11.16 -13.21
C ILE A 478 20.57 9.76 -13.63
N ALA A 479 19.64 8.85 -13.93
CA ALA A 479 19.98 7.50 -14.39
C ALA A 479 20.77 7.52 -15.72
N SER A 480 20.43 8.44 -16.64
CA SER A 480 21.16 8.62 -17.89
C SER A 480 22.57 9.16 -17.66
N ALA A 481 22.75 10.09 -16.72
CA ALA A 481 24.06 10.63 -16.38
C ALA A 481 24.94 9.55 -15.71
N ALA A 482 24.37 8.76 -14.79
CA ALA A 482 25.05 7.64 -14.15
C ALA A 482 25.46 6.56 -15.16
N GLN A 483 24.58 6.20 -16.09
CA GLN A 483 24.85 5.19 -17.12
C GLN A 483 26.04 5.56 -18.02
N LEU A 484 26.25 6.85 -18.27
CA LEU A 484 27.40 7.35 -19.04
C LEU A 484 28.66 7.53 -18.20
N ASN A 485 28.68 7.06 -16.95
CA ASN A 485 29.73 7.32 -15.96
C ASN A 485 30.04 8.82 -15.80
N GLY A 486 29.01 9.66 -15.97
CA GLY A 486 29.13 11.10 -15.83
C GLY A 486 29.32 11.50 -14.37
N SER A 487 30.14 12.53 -14.13
CA SER A 487 30.24 13.11 -12.78
C SER A 487 28.92 13.83 -12.43
N MET A 488 28.33 13.50 -11.28
CA MET A 488 27.21 14.21 -10.64
C MET A 488 27.69 15.58 -10.14
N ASN A 489 27.97 16.46 -11.09
CA ASN A 489 28.54 17.77 -10.88
C ASN A 489 27.47 18.87 -11.02
N ARG A 490 27.91 20.13 -10.93
CA ARG A 490 27.03 21.30 -11.07
C ARG A 490 26.31 21.37 -12.42
N VAL A 491 26.88 20.80 -13.49
CA VAL A 491 26.24 20.75 -14.82
C VAL A 491 25.03 19.83 -14.80
N VAL A 492 25.15 18.64 -14.21
CA VAL A 492 24.03 17.69 -14.09
C VAL A 492 22.90 18.31 -13.27
N LEU A 493 23.22 19.01 -12.18
CA LEU A 493 22.24 19.71 -11.35
C LEU A 493 21.50 20.82 -12.12
N VAL A 494 22.22 21.68 -12.85
CA VAL A 494 21.61 22.76 -13.64
C VAL A 494 20.71 22.19 -14.74
N ASN A 495 21.18 21.17 -15.47
CA ASN A 495 20.36 20.48 -16.46
C ASN A 495 19.10 19.86 -15.83
N SER A 496 19.22 19.24 -14.65
CA SER A 496 18.07 18.68 -13.94
C SER A 496 17.04 19.76 -13.58
N LEU A 497 17.49 20.91 -13.06
CA LEU A 497 16.61 22.04 -12.73
C LEU A 497 15.92 22.61 -13.98
N GLN A 498 16.64 22.74 -15.10
CA GLN A 498 16.08 23.19 -16.38
C GLN A 498 15.01 22.23 -16.91
N LEU A 499 15.32 20.92 -16.94
CA LEU A 499 14.39 19.90 -17.41
C LEU A 499 13.14 19.81 -16.52
N ASN A 500 13.28 19.97 -15.21
CA ASN A 500 12.14 20.04 -14.29
C ASN A 500 11.32 21.32 -14.44
N ALA A 501 11.94 22.47 -14.72
CA ALA A 501 11.20 23.68 -15.05
C ALA A 501 10.38 23.51 -16.34
N ILE A 502 10.98 22.93 -17.38
CA ILE A 502 10.32 22.59 -18.66
C ILE A 502 9.14 21.64 -18.41
N ALA A 503 9.37 20.56 -17.67
CA ALA A 503 8.34 19.57 -17.34
C ALA A 503 7.18 20.17 -16.53
N ALA A 504 7.48 20.93 -15.47
CA ALA A 504 6.48 21.57 -14.63
C ALA A 504 5.63 22.57 -15.43
N ALA A 505 6.28 23.38 -16.28
CA ALA A 505 5.61 24.36 -17.11
C ALA A 505 4.78 23.70 -18.23
N GLY A 506 5.34 22.68 -18.89
CA GLY A 506 4.65 21.90 -19.92
C GLY A 506 3.37 21.26 -19.40
N VAL A 507 3.44 20.60 -18.23
CA VAL A 507 2.24 20.01 -17.60
C VAL A 507 1.22 21.10 -17.23
N ALA A 508 1.65 22.24 -16.69
CA ALA A 508 0.75 23.34 -16.37
C ALA A 508 0.01 23.87 -17.61
N LEU A 509 0.72 24.04 -18.73
CA LEU A 509 0.13 24.48 -20.00
C LEU A 509 -0.87 23.44 -20.54
N VAL A 510 -0.50 22.16 -20.57
CA VAL A 510 -1.40 21.08 -21.03
C VAL A 510 -2.63 21.00 -20.15
N TRP A 511 -2.49 21.13 -18.83
CA TRP A 511 -3.61 21.17 -17.91
C TRP A 511 -4.51 22.39 -18.20
N MET A 512 -3.96 23.61 -18.29
CA MET A 512 -4.75 24.81 -18.59
C MET A 512 -5.42 24.76 -19.96
N ALA A 513 -4.81 24.12 -20.96
CA ALA A 513 -5.40 23.94 -22.29
C ALA A 513 -6.55 22.92 -22.28
N THR A 514 -6.37 21.80 -21.57
CA THR A 514 -7.35 20.72 -21.56
C THR A 514 -8.50 20.96 -20.58
N ARG A 515 -8.32 21.78 -19.52
CA ARG A 515 -9.32 21.96 -18.45
C ARG A 515 -10.72 22.30 -18.97
N GLY A 516 -10.81 23.11 -20.02
CA GLY A 516 -12.08 23.54 -20.60
C GLY A 516 -12.89 22.37 -21.15
N THR A 517 -12.24 21.33 -21.66
CA THR A 517 -12.90 20.17 -22.24
C THR A 517 -13.47 19.22 -21.19
N TRP A 518 -12.75 18.98 -20.09
CA TRP A 518 -13.15 17.97 -19.11
C TRP A 518 -13.77 18.55 -17.82
N MET A 519 -13.57 19.83 -17.49
CA MET A 519 -14.22 20.44 -16.31
C MET A 519 -15.55 21.13 -16.63
N ARG A 520 -15.71 21.66 -17.84
CA ARG A 520 -16.78 22.61 -18.19
C ARG A 520 -18.05 21.98 -18.74
N SER A 521 -18.03 20.69 -19.04
CA SER A 521 -19.18 19.99 -19.63
C SER A 521 -20.26 19.72 -18.58
N ASP A 522 -21.18 20.68 -18.43
CA ASP A 522 -22.57 20.44 -17.99
C ASP A 522 -23.35 19.62 -19.03
N LEU A 523 -22.77 19.37 -20.22
CA LEU A 523 -23.32 18.42 -21.17
C LEU A 523 -23.39 17.03 -20.54
N PRO A 524 -24.60 16.43 -20.41
CA PRO A 524 -24.73 15.04 -20.02
C PRO A 524 -23.98 14.20 -21.05
N LEU A 525 -22.96 13.46 -20.60
CA LEU A 525 -22.30 12.45 -21.41
C LEU A 525 -23.40 11.56 -22.03
N PRO A 526 -23.38 11.30 -23.36
CA PRO A 526 -24.32 10.41 -24.02
C PRO A 526 -23.99 8.97 -23.62
N LEU A 527 -24.27 8.62 -22.37
CA LEU A 527 -24.13 7.28 -21.82
C LEU A 527 -25.54 6.74 -21.59
N GLY A 528 -26.10 6.16 -22.65
CA GLY A 528 -27.25 5.26 -22.57
C GLY A 528 -28.59 5.96 -22.72
N GLU A 529 -28.99 6.16 -23.97
CA GLU A 529 -30.37 6.38 -24.43
C GLU A 529 -31.22 5.13 -24.16
N GLY A 530 -31.39 4.81 -22.88
CA GLY A 530 -31.95 3.53 -22.47
C GLY A 530 -32.60 3.61 -21.11
N ARG A 531 -33.90 3.92 -21.15
CA ARG A 531 -34.93 3.56 -20.16
C ARG A 531 -35.19 4.56 -19.03
N GLY A 532 -36.28 5.32 -19.18
CA GLY A 532 -36.97 5.98 -18.08
C GLY A 532 -37.62 7.31 -18.44
N VAL A 533 -38.53 7.31 -19.41
CA VAL A 533 -39.48 8.42 -19.60
C VAL A 533 -40.40 8.46 -18.39
N GLY A 534 -40.52 9.63 -17.76
CA GLY A 534 -41.59 9.93 -16.80
C GLY A 534 -41.16 9.97 -15.34
N LEU A 535 -40.48 11.04 -14.93
CA LEU A 535 -40.62 11.65 -13.59
C LEU A 535 -39.85 12.97 -13.60
N ALA A 536 -40.53 14.03 -14.03
CA ALA A 536 -40.12 15.41 -13.83
C ALA A 536 -39.98 15.62 -12.31
N THR A 537 -38.77 15.41 -11.81
CA THR A 537 -38.42 15.61 -10.41
C THR A 537 -37.86 17.02 -10.33
N GLU A 538 -38.52 17.87 -9.55
CA GLU A 538 -38.19 19.29 -9.36
C GLU A 538 -36.68 19.54 -9.22
N PRO A 539 -36.16 20.65 -9.79
CA PRO A 539 -34.75 21.01 -9.67
C PRO A 539 -34.41 21.22 -8.19
N ASN A 540 -33.72 20.24 -7.60
CA ASN A 540 -33.30 20.27 -6.21
C ASN A 540 -32.28 21.40 -6.00
N ILE A 541 -32.76 22.56 -5.53
CA ILE A 541 -32.05 23.83 -5.31
C ILE A 541 -30.77 23.67 -4.46
N LYS A 542 -30.60 22.54 -3.75
CA LYS A 542 -29.42 22.26 -2.91
C LYS A 542 -28.12 21.96 -3.67
N ALA A 543 -28.13 21.82 -5.00
CA ALA A 543 -26.92 21.50 -5.78
C ALA A 543 -25.92 22.68 -5.94
N HIS A 544 -26.34 23.93 -5.74
CA HIS A 544 -25.49 25.11 -5.99
C HIS A 544 -24.38 25.35 -4.96
N SER A 545 -24.45 24.82 -3.74
CA SER A 545 -23.45 25.13 -2.70
C SER A 545 -22.09 24.43 -2.89
N SER A 546 -21.98 23.40 -3.73
CA SER A 546 -20.76 22.59 -3.84
C SER A 546 -19.73 23.04 -4.89
N GLN A 547 -20.14 23.85 -5.88
CA GLN A 547 -19.26 24.34 -6.95
C GLN A 547 -18.12 25.28 -6.51
N PRO A 548 -18.32 26.28 -5.61
CA PRO A 548 -17.25 27.26 -5.33
C PRO A 548 -16.00 26.62 -4.72
N SER A 549 -16.17 25.58 -3.89
CA SER A 549 -15.06 24.86 -3.26
C SER A 549 -14.10 24.17 -4.26
N ARG A 550 -14.60 23.74 -5.43
CA ARG A 550 -13.80 23.03 -6.43
C ARG A 550 -12.89 23.98 -7.21
N LEU A 551 -13.43 25.12 -7.62
CA LEU A 551 -12.68 26.16 -8.36
C LEU A 551 -11.57 26.75 -7.50
N VAL A 552 -11.82 26.98 -6.21
CA VAL A 552 -10.80 27.45 -5.26
C VAL A 552 -9.66 26.45 -5.14
N ARG A 553 -9.98 25.16 -4.97
CA ARG A 553 -8.97 24.09 -4.87
C ARG A 553 -8.16 23.95 -6.16
N GLU A 554 -8.81 24.00 -7.31
CA GLU A 554 -8.14 23.96 -8.61
C GLU A 554 -7.18 25.13 -8.78
N ARG A 555 -7.64 26.36 -8.50
CA ARG A 555 -6.82 27.58 -8.56
C ARG A 555 -5.60 27.46 -7.66
N LEU A 556 -5.76 26.93 -6.45
CA LEU A 556 -4.66 26.72 -5.51
C LEU A 556 -3.62 25.74 -6.10
N LEU A 557 -4.06 24.58 -6.59
CA LEU A 557 -3.16 23.55 -7.13
C LEU A 557 -2.44 24.01 -8.40
N LEU A 558 -3.12 24.71 -9.31
CA LEU A 558 -2.48 25.32 -10.48
C LEU A 558 -1.50 26.43 -10.08
N SER A 559 -1.81 27.20 -9.03
CA SER A 559 -0.88 28.19 -8.48
C SER A 559 0.37 27.52 -7.91
N CYS A 560 0.22 26.38 -7.22
CA CYS A 560 1.35 25.58 -6.75
C CYS A 560 2.19 25.06 -7.92
N GLN A 561 1.57 24.51 -8.97
CA GLN A 561 2.28 24.01 -10.15
C GLN A 561 3.04 25.13 -10.88
N LYS A 562 2.42 26.30 -11.06
CA LYS A 562 3.08 27.52 -11.57
C LYS A 562 4.26 27.90 -10.67
N GLY A 563 4.05 27.91 -9.36
CA GLY A 563 5.08 28.21 -8.37
C GLY A 563 6.28 27.27 -8.47
N ILE A 564 6.06 25.97 -8.67
CA ILE A 564 7.13 24.98 -8.86
C ILE A 564 7.99 25.31 -10.10
N ALA A 565 7.36 25.64 -11.23
CA ALA A 565 8.09 26.01 -12.45
C ALA A 565 8.95 27.27 -12.23
N ILE A 566 8.37 28.31 -11.63
CA ILE A 566 9.09 29.55 -11.27
C ILE A 566 10.24 29.26 -10.32
N SER A 567 10.01 28.47 -9.27
CA SER A 567 11.02 28.10 -8.29
C SER A 567 12.21 27.39 -8.93
N PHE A 568 12.00 26.43 -9.84
CA PHE A 568 13.10 25.78 -10.54
C PHE A 568 13.92 26.75 -11.39
N VAL A 569 13.26 27.66 -12.12
CA VAL A 569 13.94 28.71 -12.89
C VAL A 569 14.79 29.60 -11.97
N VAL A 570 14.21 30.07 -10.88
CA VAL A 570 14.89 30.92 -9.90
C VAL A 570 16.08 30.19 -9.26
N LEU A 571 15.91 28.91 -8.90
CA LEU A 571 16.94 28.09 -8.24
C LEU A 571 18.20 27.89 -9.09
N PHE A 572 18.10 27.87 -10.42
CA PHE A 572 19.31 27.81 -11.26
C PHE A 572 19.80 29.19 -11.70
N ILE A 573 18.91 30.16 -11.99
CA ILE A 573 19.34 31.48 -12.47
C ILE A 573 20.00 32.30 -11.37
N VAL A 574 19.38 32.40 -10.19
CA VAL A 574 19.84 33.33 -9.14
C VAL A 574 21.22 32.95 -8.60
N PRO A 575 21.50 31.69 -8.19
CA PRO A 575 22.82 31.34 -7.70
C PRO A 575 23.93 31.49 -8.75
N ILE A 576 23.63 31.20 -10.02
CA ILE A 576 24.60 31.33 -11.13
C ILE A 576 24.84 32.80 -11.47
N GLY A 577 23.79 33.63 -11.44
CA GLY A 577 23.88 35.07 -11.61
C GLY A 577 24.72 35.70 -10.51
N LEU A 578 24.44 35.39 -9.24
CA LEU A 578 25.24 35.85 -8.11
C LEU A 578 26.69 35.38 -8.20
N HIS A 579 26.92 34.14 -8.64
CA HIS A 579 28.28 33.62 -8.85
C HIS A 579 29.02 34.38 -9.97
N LEU A 580 28.35 34.67 -11.08
CA LEU A 580 28.89 35.46 -12.19
C LEU A 580 29.22 36.89 -11.76
N ILE A 581 28.39 37.50 -10.92
CA ILE A 581 28.61 38.84 -10.36
C ILE A 581 29.80 38.85 -9.39
N ALA A 582 29.84 37.87 -8.48
CA ALA A 582 30.86 37.80 -7.44
C ALA A 582 32.25 37.44 -8.02
N LEU A 583 32.27 36.50 -8.98
CA LEU A 583 33.47 35.82 -9.50
C LEU A 583 33.39 35.62 -11.03
N PRO A 584 33.35 36.70 -11.84
CA PRO A 584 33.15 36.61 -13.29
C PRO A 584 34.22 35.78 -14.00
N TYR A 585 35.46 35.84 -13.52
CA TYR A 585 36.59 35.05 -14.04
C TYR A 585 36.48 33.53 -13.78
N ARG A 586 35.53 33.11 -12.92
CA ARG A 586 35.22 31.69 -12.63
C ARG A 586 33.96 31.20 -13.33
N ALA A 587 33.41 31.94 -14.29
CA ALA A 587 32.37 31.42 -15.17
C ALA A 587 32.86 30.10 -15.81
N GLY A 588 32.07 29.04 -15.64
CA GLY A 588 32.46 27.68 -16.01
C GLY A 588 31.32 26.93 -16.69
N ALA A 589 31.48 25.62 -16.83
CA ALA A 589 30.55 24.76 -17.56
C ALA A 589 29.08 24.91 -17.09
N ALA A 590 28.85 25.04 -15.77
CA ALA A 590 27.50 25.23 -15.23
C ALA A 590 26.85 26.55 -15.69
N THR A 591 27.63 27.64 -15.79
CA THR A 591 27.16 28.93 -16.33
C THR A 591 26.81 28.78 -17.81
N PHE A 592 27.64 28.10 -18.60
CA PHE A 592 27.39 27.92 -20.03
C PHE A 592 26.14 27.07 -20.28
N VAL A 593 25.95 26.03 -19.47
CA VAL A 593 24.77 25.15 -19.51
C VAL A 593 23.52 25.90 -19.06
N ALA A 594 23.63 26.81 -18.09
CA ALA A 594 22.52 27.68 -17.70
C ALA A 594 21.99 28.50 -18.89
N GLY A 595 22.89 29.04 -19.72
CA GLY A 595 22.57 29.77 -20.96
C GLY A 595 22.31 28.90 -22.20
N SER A 596 22.12 27.59 -22.02
CA SER A 596 21.84 26.66 -23.12
C SER A 596 20.39 26.77 -23.63
N PHE A 597 20.09 26.08 -24.74
CA PHE A 597 18.73 25.99 -25.29
C PHE A 597 17.68 25.53 -24.26
N ASN A 598 18.03 24.59 -23.38
CA ASN A 598 17.12 24.12 -22.33
C ASN A 598 16.82 25.22 -21.31
N GLY A 599 17.82 26.05 -20.97
CA GLY A 599 17.61 27.22 -20.11
C GLY A 599 16.63 28.22 -20.72
N TRP A 600 16.80 28.53 -22.01
CA TRP A 600 15.88 29.38 -22.77
C TRP A 600 14.46 28.81 -22.82
N LEU A 601 14.33 27.53 -23.17
CA LEU A 601 13.03 26.85 -23.22
C LEU A 601 12.33 26.83 -21.85
N ALA A 602 13.07 26.59 -20.77
CA ALA A 602 12.54 26.62 -19.40
C ALA A 602 11.95 27.99 -19.03
N VAL A 603 12.68 29.07 -19.32
CA VAL A 603 12.21 30.44 -19.04
C VAL A 603 11.00 30.79 -19.91
N LEU A 604 11.05 30.52 -21.21
CA LEU A 604 9.95 30.86 -22.13
C LEU A 604 8.65 30.11 -21.78
N LEU A 605 8.73 28.81 -21.46
CA LEU A 605 7.57 28.05 -21.02
C LEU A 605 7.02 28.55 -19.67
N THR A 606 7.90 28.90 -18.73
CA THR A 606 7.48 29.43 -17.41
C THR A 606 6.78 30.79 -17.54
N VAL A 607 7.30 31.68 -18.39
CA VAL A 607 6.66 32.96 -18.72
C VAL A 607 5.30 32.70 -19.39
N SER A 608 5.23 31.76 -20.32
CA SER A 608 3.97 31.37 -20.97
C SER A 608 2.93 30.86 -19.97
N VAL A 609 3.35 30.06 -18.98
CA VAL A 609 2.47 29.59 -17.89
C VAL A 609 1.95 30.77 -17.07
N ALA A 610 2.80 31.73 -16.72
CA ALA A 610 2.38 32.90 -15.95
C ALA A 610 1.31 33.70 -16.70
N ILE A 611 1.54 34.00 -17.98
CA ILE A 611 0.62 34.75 -18.85
C ILE A 611 -0.71 34.00 -19.01
N VAL A 612 -0.67 32.71 -19.36
CA VAL A 612 -1.89 31.90 -19.55
C VAL A 612 -2.66 31.77 -18.25
N PHE A 613 -1.98 31.59 -17.11
CA PHE A 613 -2.62 31.49 -15.79
C PHE A 613 -3.33 32.79 -15.40
N ASP A 614 -2.68 33.93 -15.60
CA ASP A 614 -3.24 35.24 -15.22
C ASP A 614 -4.46 35.56 -16.10
N LYS A 615 -4.38 35.29 -17.41
CA LYS A 615 -5.52 35.33 -18.33
C LYS A 615 -6.68 34.42 -17.88
N LEU A 616 -6.36 33.21 -17.44
CA LEU A 616 -7.35 32.19 -17.07
C LEU A 616 -8.14 32.54 -15.80
N PHE A 617 -7.52 33.25 -14.85
CA PHE A 617 -8.11 33.63 -13.58
C PHE A 617 -8.38 35.13 -13.47
N TRP A 618 -8.41 35.83 -14.61
CA TRP A 618 -8.69 37.27 -14.72
C TRP A 618 -7.85 38.11 -13.76
N LYS A 619 -6.60 37.68 -13.54
CA LYS A 619 -5.65 38.43 -12.73
C LYS A 619 -4.95 39.43 -13.64
N PRO A 620 -4.83 40.69 -13.22
CA PRO A 620 -4.02 41.64 -13.95
C PRO A 620 -2.55 41.20 -13.96
N LEU A 621 -1.87 41.45 -15.09
CA LEU A 621 -0.44 41.25 -15.22
C LEU A 621 0.29 42.23 -14.27
N SER A 622 1.14 41.71 -13.38
CA SER A 622 1.93 42.55 -12.50
C SER A 622 3.25 42.97 -13.15
N VAL A 623 3.68 44.20 -12.89
CA VAL A 623 4.99 44.71 -13.33
C VAL A 623 6.11 43.84 -12.76
N ALA A 624 5.96 43.35 -11.53
CA ALA A 624 6.93 42.45 -10.89
C ALA A 624 7.20 41.19 -11.72
N ALA A 625 6.15 40.54 -12.24
CA ALA A 625 6.29 39.35 -13.09
C ALA A 625 6.95 39.70 -14.44
N PHE A 626 6.62 40.86 -15.00
CA PHE A 626 7.23 41.36 -16.24
C PHE A 626 8.73 41.65 -16.06
N ALA A 627 9.10 42.40 -15.01
CA ALA A 627 10.48 42.70 -14.64
C ALA A 627 11.30 41.42 -14.37
N ALA A 628 10.75 40.47 -13.61
CA ALA A 628 11.41 39.20 -13.32
C ALA A 628 11.66 38.38 -14.60
N SER A 629 10.71 38.38 -15.53
CA SER A 629 10.85 37.69 -16.83
C SER A 629 11.95 38.31 -17.68
N LEU A 630 12.01 39.64 -17.75
CA LEU A 630 13.06 40.37 -18.46
C LEU A 630 14.45 40.12 -17.84
N LEU A 631 14.56 40.14 -16.51
CA LEU A 631 15.81 39.83 -15.81
C LEU A 631 16.28 38.39 -16.06
N ALA A 632 15.36 37.42 -16.07
CA ALA A 632 15.69 36.03 -16.40
C ALA A 632 16.23 35.90 -17.84
N ILE A 633 15.60 36.57 -18.80
CA ILE A 633 16.04 36.63 -20.21
C ILE A 633 17.44 37.27 -20.32
N GLY A 634 17.66 38.41 -19.65
CA GLY A 634 18.95 39.09 -19.62
C GLY A 634 20.06 38.25 -19.00
N ALA A 635 19.76 37.54 -17.91
CA ALA A 635 20.69 36.62 -17.26
C ALA A 635 21.05 35.43 -18.17
N LEU A 636 20.09 34.81 -18.84
CA LEU A 636 20.36 33.72 -19.80
C LEU A 636 21.24 34.19 -20.97
N GLY A 637 21.00 35.40 -21.50
CA GLY A 637 21.85 36.00 -22.53
C GLY A 637 23.29 36.17 -22.05
N ALA A 638 23.47 36.70 -20.84
CA ALA A 638 24.78 36.84 -20.21
C ALA A 638 25.49 35.49 -20.02
N PHE A 639 24.76 34.47 -19.56
CA PHE A 639 25.28 33.11 -19.37
C PHE A 639 25.74 32.47 -20.69
N GLY A 640 24.96 32.66 -21.76
CA GLY A 640 25.28 32.18 -23.10
C GLY A 640 26.53 32.84 -23.69
N ILE A 641 26.68 34.17 -23.52
CA ILE A 641 27.84 34.91 -24.03
C ILE A 641 29.12 34.66 -23.20
N ALA A 642 28.99 34.29 -21.93
CA ALA A 642 30.13 33.98 -21.07
C ALA A 642 31.08 32.91 -21.66
N ARG A 643 30.60 32.05 -22.57
CA ARG A 643 31.43 31.02 -23.25
C ARG A 643 32.41 31.58 -24.29
N PHE A 644 32.16 32.79 -24.82
CA PHE A 644 32.91 33.36 -25.95
C PHE A 644 33.96 34.41 -25.55
N GLY A 645 34.00 34.81 -24.28
CA GLY A 645 34.88 35.90 -23.85
C GLY A 645 36.34 35.48 -23.69
N VAL A 646 37.22 36.04 -24.52
CA VAL A 646 38.70 35.87 -24.42
C VAL A 646 39.23 36.25 -23.02
N ALA A 647 38.54 37.15 -22.31
CA ALA A 647 38.88 37.59 -20.95
C ALA A 647 37.95 37.04 -19.84
N LYS A 648 37.00 36.13 -20.10
CA LYS A 648 35.98 35.64 -19.14
C LYS A 648 35.02 36.70 -18.52
N TRP A 649 35.24 37.99 -18.75
CA TRP A 649 34.38 39.09 -18.27
C TRP A 649 33.16 39.41 -19.15
N ALA A 650 33.12 38.88 -20.38
CA ALA A 650 32.06 39.18 -21.35
C ALA A 650 30.65 38.93 -20.81
N GLY A 651 30.44 37.84 -20.06
CA GLY A 651 29.15 37.54 -19.44
C GLY A 651 28.68 38.63 -18.47
N LEU A 652 29.59 39.19 -17.67
CA LEU A 652 29.24 40.27 -16.73
C LEU A 652 28.88 41.57 -17.47
N HIS A 653 29.59 41.91 -18.53
CA HIS A 653 29.28 43.11 -19.33
C HIS A 653 27.92 43.00 -20.03
N VAL A 654 27.61 41.82 -20.58
CA VAL A 654 26.28 41.55 -21.17
C VAL A 654 25.20 41.63 -20.09
N LEU A 655 25.44 41.10 -18.90
CA LEU A 655 24.50 41.21 -17.78
C LEU A 655 24.26 42.68 -17.40
N LEU A 656 25.32 43.47 -17.26
CA LEU A 656 25.23 44.90 -16.94
C LEU A 656 24.43 45.66 -18.01
N ALA A 657 24.77 45.46 -19.29
CA ALA A 657 24.06 46.07 -20.41
C ALA A 657 22.57 45.67 -20.43
N ALA A 658 22.27 44.39 -20.16
CA ALA A 658 20.91 43.90 -20.08
C ALA A 658 20.13 44.55 -18.93
N VAL A 659 20.69 44.63 -17.71
CA VAL A 659 20.04 45.27 -16.56
C VAL A 659 19.74 46.74 -16.83
N ILE A 660 20.67 47.48 -17.47
CA ILE A 660 20.41 48.86 -17.91
C ILE A 660 19.22 48.89 -18.87
N LEU A 661 19.27 48.12 -19.97
CA LEU A 661 18.20 48.10 -20.97
C LEU A 661 16.85 47.73 -20.36
N ILE A 662 16.81 46.81 -19.40
CA ILE A 662 15.60 46.42 -18.69
C ILE A 662 15.04 47.58 -17.84
N ALA A 663 15.88 48.33 -17.14
CA ALA A 663 15.43 49.51 -16.39
C ALA A 663 14.78 50.55 -17.31
N TRP A 664 15.36 50.79 -18.50
CA TRP A 664 14.78 51.66 -19.52
C TRP A 664 13.44 51.13 -20.05
N VAL A 665 13.37 49.83 -20.35
CA VAL A 665 12.11 49.20 -20.81
C VAL A 665 11.02 49.29 -19.74
N LEU A 666 11.33 49.07 -18.47
CA LEU A 666 10.38 49.19 -17.37
C LEU A 666 9.92 50.64 -17.19
N PHE A 667 10.82 51.62 -17.33
CA PHE A 667 10.46 53.03 -17.28
C PHE A 667 9.51 53.42 -18.42
N LEU A 668 9.77 52.95 -19.64
CA LEU A 668 8.87 53.14 -20.79
C LEU A 668 7.53 52.40 -20.62
N ALA A 669 7.55 51.24 -19.98
CA ALA A 669 6.33 50.46 -19.71
C ALA A 669 5.36 51.18 -18.77
N ARG A 670 5.81 52.19 -18.02
CA ARG A 670 4.95 53.04 -17.19
C ARG A 670 3.77 53.64 -17.97
N ASP A 671 4.02 54.06 -19.20
CA ASP A 671 3.02 54.75 -20.03
C ASP A 671 2.13 53.78 -20.84
N LEU A 672 2.30 52.46 -20.69
CA LEU A 672 1.50 51.42 -21.38
C LEU A 672 -0.02 51.57 -21.18
N PRO A 673 -0.55 51.82 -19.96
CA PRO A 673 -1.99 52.02 -19.74
C PRO A 673 -2.55 53.19 -20.56
N LYS A 674 -1.80 54.29 -20.70
CA LYS A 674 -2.20 55.49 -21.45
C LYS A 674 -2.37 55.16 -22.94
N PHE A 675 -1.50 54.31 -23.49
CA PHE A 675 -1.61 53.84 -24.87
C PHE A 675 -2.85 53.00 -25.16
N PHE A 676 -3.50 52.40 -24.14
CA PHE A 676 -4.72 51.62 -24.34
C PHE A 676 -5.99 52.47 -24.35
N HIS A 677 -5.97 53.67 -23.76
CA HIS A 677 -7.10 54.60 -23.78
C HIS A 677 -7.10 55.54 -24.99
N ASP A 678 -5.98 55.63 -25.71
CA ASP A 678 -5.86 56.47 -26.89
C ASP A 678 -6.58 55.83 -28.11
N GLU A 679 -7.74 56.38 -28.47
CA GLU A 679 -8.57 55.95 -29.60
C GLU A 679 -7.83 55.98 -30.94
N GLU A 680 -6.77 56.78 -31.10
CA GLU A 680 -6.03 56.87 -32.37
C GLU A 680 -5.21 55.61 -32.66
N ARG A 681 -4.85 54.80 -31.64
CA ARG A 681 -4.02 53.59 -31.79
C ARG A 681 -4.83 52.30 -31.82
N LYS A 682 -5.93 52.28 -32.60
CA LYS A 682 -6.87 51.14 -32.71
C LYS A 682 -6.21 49.79 -32.99
N LEU A 683 -5.06 49.73 -33.66
CA LEU A 683 -4.39 48.47 -33.97
C LEU A 683 -3.82 47.78 -32.72
N ILE A 684 -3.11 48.53 -31.87
CA ILE A 684 -2.44 47.98 -30.68
C ILE A 684 -3.50 47.58 -29.65
N SER A 685 -4.50 48.44 -29.42
CA SER A 685 -5.60 48.15 -28.49
C SER A 685 -6.42 46.94 -28.95
N ARG A 686 -6.71 46.78 -30.26
CA ARG A 686 -7.35 45.56 -30.79
C ARG A 686 -6.51 44.31 -30.57
N THR A 687 -5.20 44.40 -30.76
CA THR A 687 -4.30 43.25 -30.59
C THR A 687 -4.24 42.86 -29.11
N TRP A 688 -4.13 43.83 -28.20
CA TRP A 688 -4.15 43.61 -26.76
C TRP A 688 -5.50 43.09 -26.26
N ALA A 689 -6.60 43.67 -26.73
CA ALA A 689 -7.95 43.20 -26.41
C ALA A 689 -8.19 41.75 -26.88
N ARG A 690 -7.62 41.37 -28.03
CA ARG A 690 -7.66 39.98 -28.52
C ARG A 690 -6.86 39.03 -27.62
N ILE A 691 -5.76 39.50 -27.04
CA ILE A 691 -4.96 38.73 -26.08
C ILE A 691 -5.70 38.63 -24.74
N GLY A 692 -6.48 39.65 -24.35
CA GLY A 692 -7.35 39.64 -23.18
C GLY A 692 -6.59 39.73 -21.85
N LEU A 693 -5.45 40.42 -21.84
CA LEU A 693 -4.67 40.69 -20.64
C LEU A 693 -5.09 42.06 -20.06
N SER A 694 -5.39 42.12 -18.77
CA SER A 694 -5.53 43.37 -18.02
C SER A 694 -4.21 43.72 -17.35
N LEU A 695 -3.93 45.03 -17.22
CA LEU A 695 -2.81 45.52 -16.41
C LEU A 695 -3.28 45.76 -14.96
N ALA A 696 -2.35 45.72 -14.01
CA ALA A 696 -2.65 46.05 -12.61
C ALA A 696 -2.94 47.54 -12.46
N ASP A 697 -3.79 47.91 -11.51
CA ASP A 697 -4.17 49.32 -11.27
C ASP A 697 -2.94 50.16 -10.87
N ASP A 698 -1.99 49.57 -10.15
CA ASP A 698 -0.75 50.20 -9.70
C ASP A 698 0.40 50.11 -10.73
N TRP A 699 0.11 49.76 -11.99
CA TRP A 699 1.14 49.49 -13.02
C TRP A 699 2.12 50.66 -13.23
N GLU A 700 1.63 51.90 -13.22
CA GLU A 700 2.48 53.09 -13.40
C GLU A 700 3.49 53.23 -12.24
N TRP A 701 3.02 53.14 -11.01
CA TRP A 701 3.87 53.25 -9.81
C TRP A 701 4.87 52.09 -9.69
N ASP A 702 4.39 50.85 -9.87
CA ASP A 702 5.25 49.67 -9.82
C ASP A 702 6.31 49.71 -10.93
N SER A 703 5.98 50.21 -12.13
CA SER A 703 6.95 50.34 -13.24
C SER A 703 8.12 51.24 -12.87
N VAL A 704 7.85 52.38 -12.22
CA VAL A 704 8.90 53.29 -11.73
C VAL A 704 9.70 52.64 -10.60
N LEU A 705 9.04 51.97 -9.65
CA LEU A 705 9.70 51.30 -8.54
C LEU A 705 10.65 50.19 -9.02
N PHE A 706 10.20 49.33 -9.94
CA PHE A 706 11.04 48.27 -10.47
C PHE A 706 12.13 48.82 -11.41
N ALA A 707 11.85 49.85 -12.23
CA ALA A 707 12.87 50.50 -13.04
C ALA A 707 14.00 51.10 -12.19
N THR A 708 13.65 51.80 -11.10
CA THR A 708 14.62 52.39 -10.17
C THR A 708 15.43 51.32 -9.43
N ALA A 709 14.79 50.24 -8.95
CA ALA A 709 15.48 49.13 -8.28
C ALA A 709 16.44 48.37 -9.22
N VAL A 710 16.02 48.10 -10.47
CA VAL A 710 16.86 47.46 -11.49
C VAL A 710 18.01 48.40 -11.91
N GLY A 711 17.74 49.70 -12.07
CA GLY A 711 18.76 50.70 -12.35
C GLY A 711 19.81 50.82 -11.24
N ALA A 712 19.38 50.83 -9.97
CA ALA A 712 20.28 50.81 -8.82
C ALA A 712 21.16 49.55 -8.82
N SER A 713 20.59 48.40 -9.20
CA SER A 713 21.34 47.16 -9.35
C SER A 713 22.42 47.26 -10.44
N ALA A 714 22.17 47.94 -11.56
CA ALA A 714 23.19 48.20 -12.58
C ALA A 714 24.37 49.02 -12.04
N VAL A 715 24.09 50.04 -11.21
CA VAL A 715 25.14 50.84 -10.56
C VAL A 715 26.00 49.97 -9.64
N LEU A 716 25.38 49.12 -8.83
CA LEU A 716 26.10 48.18 -7.97
C LEU A 716 26.98 47.20 -8.78
N LEU A 717 26.46 46.69 -9.91
CA LEU A 717 27.22 45.83 -10.81
C LEU A 717 28.41 46.56 -11.44
N ALA A 718 28.25 47.84 -11.82
CA ALA A 718 29.33 48.64 -12.37
C ALA A 718 30.42 48.96 -11.32
N LEU A 719 30.02 49.29 -10.10
CA LEU A 719 30.94 49.61 -8.99
C LEU A 719 31.77 48.42 -8.51
N ARG A 720 31.31 47.19 -8.79
CA ARG A 720 32.10 45.96 -8.53
C ARG A 720 33.40 45.90 -9.35
N GLY A 721 33.45 46.61 -10.49
CA GLY A 721 34.46 46.52 -11.53
C GLY A 721 35.92 46.89 -11.23
N PRO A 722 36.35 47.72 -10.25
CA PRO A 722 37.76 48.16 -10.23
C PRO A 722 38.72 47.35 -9.35
N PHE A 723 38.26 46.64 -8.32
CA PHE A 723 39.17 46.22 -7.24
C PHE A 723 40.08 45.02 -7.54
N ASN A 724 39.97 44.39 -8.72
CA ASN A 724 40.81 43.22 -9.09
C ASN A 724 41.16 43.17 -10.60
N VAL A 725 41.01 44.27 -11.34
CA VAL A 725 41.31 44.27 -12.79
C VAL A 725 42.82 44.50 -12.98
N PRO A 726 43.58 43.52 -13.51
CA PRO A 726 45.04 43.64 -13.67
C PRO A 726 45.47 44.66 -14.73
N PHE A 727 44.53 45.30 -15.43
CA PHE A 727 44.81 46.27 -16.49
C PHE A 727 44.95 47.73 -16.02
N PHE A 728 44.61 48.04 -14.76
CA PHE A 728 44.73 49.40 -14.20
C PHE A 728 45.69 49.50 -13.01
N MET A 729 46.64 48.56 -12.89
CA MET A 729 47.86 48.86 -12.14
C MET A 729 48.93 49.37 -13.10
N PRO A 730 49.34 50.65 -13.03
CA PRO A 730 50.53 51.10 -13.73
C PRO A 730 51.71 50.22 -13.30
N ARG A 731 52.57 49.84 -14.26
CA ARG A 731 53.74 48.95 -14.11
C ARG A 731 54.78 49.38 -13.03
N GLY A 732 54.51 50.39 -12.22
CA GLY A 732 55.40 50.94 -11.21
C GLY A 732 55.17 50.50 -9.75
N PHE A 733 54.11 49.74 -9.41
CA PHE A 733 53.76 49.47 -8.00
C PHE A 733 53.85 48.00 -7.54
N SER A 734 54.36 47.08 -8.36
CA SER A 734 54.45 45.65 -7.99
C SER A 734 55.66 45.27 -7.13
N SER A 735 56.48 46.23 -6.68
CA SER A 735 57.68 45.96 -5.87
C SER A 735 57.46 46.05 -4.35
N ILE A 736 56.31 46.53 -3.86
CA ILE A 736 56.12 46.80 -2.41
C ILE A 736 55.24 45.75 -1.69
N PHE A 737 54.47 44.92 -2.41
CA PHE A 737 53.61 43.88 -1.81
C PHE A 737 54.14 42.44 -1.98
N ARG A 738 55.47 42.27 -2.03
CA ARG A 738 56.12 40.95 -2.00
C ARG A 738 56.95 40.78 -0.73
N PHE A 739 56.34 40.99 0.44
CA PHE A 739 56.88 40.60 1.75
C PHE A 739 55.77 39.92 2.57
N GLN A 740 56.09 38.79 3.20
CA GLN A 740 55.23 37.87 3.97
C GLN A 740 54.36 36.86 3.19
N SER A 741 55.01 35.84 2.63
CA SER A 741 54.53 34.45 2.70
C SER A 741 55.71 33.49 2.54
N GLY A 742 56.62 33.53 3.52
CA GLY A 742 57.63 32.51 3.74
C GLY A 742 57.44 31.95 5.15
N CYS A 743 56.97 30.70 5.24
CA CYS A 743 57.25 29.68 6.27
C CYS A 743 56.09 28.68 6.39
N LEU A 744 56.14 27.60 5.62
CA LEU A 744 55.85 26.21 6.06
C LEU A 744 55.95 25.28 4.84
N SER A 745 57.19 25.05 4.41
CA SER A 745 57.57 23.94 3.54
C SER A 745 58.04 22.80 4.46
N ILE A 746 57.14 21.90 4.86
CA ILE A 746 57.55 20.62 5.46
C ILE A 746 58.02 19.72 4.33
N ARG A 747 59.35 19.63 4.25
CA ARG A 747 60.12 18.68 3.46
C ARG A 747 60.04 17.31 4.14
N ALA A 748 59.28 16.37 3.59
CA ALA A 748 59.41 14.96 3.91
C ALA A 748 60.42 14.34 2.93
N ASN A 749 61.67 14.21 3.40
CA ASN A 749 62.73 13.49 2.70
C ASN A 749 62.42 11.99 2.70
N SER A 750 62.49 11.41 1.51
CA SER A 750 62.82 10.02 1.28
C SER A 750 64.18 9.66 1.86
N SER A 751 64.32 8.47 2.46
CA SER A 751 65.48 7.62 2.21
C SER A 751 65.16 6.14 2.42
N PRO A 752 65.86 5.21 1.74
CA PRO A 752 65.49 3.82 1.53
C PRO A 752 66.30 2.84 2.40
N ALA A 753 66.07 1.55 2.14
CA ALA A 753 66.81 0.36 2.57
C ALA A 753 66.28 -0.36 3.83
N SER A 754 65.76 -1.57 3.65
CA SER A 754 66.57 -2.78 3.84
C SER A 754 65.69 -4.03 3.68
N ALA A 755 66.32 -5.06 3.15
CA ALA A 755 65.78 -6.37 2.89
C ALA A 755 65.43 -7.11 4.19
N HIS A 756 64.38 -7.93 4.16
CA HIS A 756 64.46 -9.23 4.80
C HIS A 756 63.60 -10.29 4.13
N SER A 757 64.31 -11.29 3.63
CA SER A 757 63.88 -12.62 3.27
C SER A 757 63.17 -13.32 4.44
N SER A 758 62.03 -13.96 4.17
CA SER A 758 61.81 -15.34 4.61
C SER A 758 60.80 -16.05 3.71
N LYS A 759 61.32 -17.04 2.98
CA LYS A 759 60.58 -18.23 2.55
C LYS A 759 60.00 -18.90 3.79
N GLN A 760 58.72 -19.31 3.75
CA GLN A 760 58.38 -20.62 4.29
C GLN A 760 57.20 -21.25 3.55
N THR A 761 57.56 -22.34 2.90
CA THR A 761 56.78 -23.44 2.36
C THR A 761 55.73 -23.99 3.33
N SER A 762 54.57 -24.37 2.80
CA SER A 762 53.94 -25.65 3.13
C SER A 762 52.81 -25.96 2.14
N SER A 763 52.99 -27.07 1.43
CA SER A 763 51.97 -27.81 0.69
C SER A 763 51.47 -28.97 1.58
N ARG A 764 50.15 -29.15 1.70
CA ARG A 764 49.40 -30.40 1.55
C ARG A 764 47.95 -30.20 1.94
#